data_AF-A0A8I3PC70-F1
#
_entry.id   AF-A0A8I3PC70-F1
#
_cell.length_a   1.000
_cell.length_b   1.000
_cell.length_c   1.000
_cell.angle_alpha   90.00
_cell.angle_beta   90.00
_cell.angle_gamma   90.00
#
_symmetry.space_group_name_H-M   'P 1'
#
loop_
_entity.id
_entity.type
_entity.pdbx_description
1 polymer ?
#
loop_
_entity_poly.entity_id
_entity_poly.type
_entity_poly.pdbx_seq_one_letter_code
_entity_poly.pdbx_strand_id
1 'polypeptide(L)'
;MPGGRAPPPRAPLLPGAGGVRGGAWAGPRLFSLEFARPEPSPSATVRVDSAPLSPMEASAEFVVESPDVVYGPNAIEAQYEYRTTCVSREDGVLKVYPTSTRFTFRTARQVPRLGVMLVGWGGNNGSTLTAAVLANRLRLSWPTRTGRKEANYYGSLTQAGTVSLGLDAEGQEVFVPFSALLPMVAPDDLVFDGWDISSLNLAEAMRRAQVLDWGLQEQLWPHLEALRPRPSVYIPEFIAANQSVRADNLILGTRAQQLEQIRRDIRDFRSSAGLDKVIVLWTANTERFCEVIPGLNDTAENLLRTIQLGLEVSPSTLFAVASILEGCAFLNGSPQNTLVPGALELARQRRVFVGGDDFKSGQTKVKSVLVDFLIGSGLKTMSIVSYNHLGNNDGQNLSAPPQFRSKEVSKSSVVDDMVQSNPVLYAPGEEPDHCVVIKYVPYVGDSKRALDEYTSELMLGGTNTLVLHNTCEDSLLAAPIMLDLVLLTELCQRVSFCTDADPEPQGFHSVLSLLSFLFKAPLVPPGSPVVNALFRQRSCIENILRCASSCGVPLQAQMSTGGLCTGTLGTGGCGVAGLGSGPTKSRPFPQGLCGAPPTEPHASGAQDGAPWPQASGAYGCCLPCALQERTSANCPQWLYG
;
A
#
# COMPACT_ATOMS: atom_id res chain seq x y z
N MET A 1 -61.00 -34.24 -39.32
CA MET A 1 -61.46 -34.35 -37.91
C MET A 1 -61.00 -33.10 -37.15
N PRO A 2 -61.77 -32.63 -36.15
CA PRO A 2 -61.44 -31.46 -35.29
C PRO A 2 -60.49 -31.88 -34.13
N GLY A 3 -60.06 -31.04 -33.18
CA GLY A 3 -60.28 -29.62 -32.84
C GLY A 3 -59.54 -29.30 -31.51
N GLY A 4 -59.69 -28.16 -30.81
CA GLY A 4 -60.41 -26.92 -31.13
C GLY A 4 -60.90 -26.15 -29.89
N ARG A 5 -60.26 -25.00 -29.60
CA ARG A 5 -60.69 -23.88 -28.71
C ARG A 5 -60.53 -23.99 -27.16
N ALA A 6 -60.35 -22.81 -26.56
CA ALA A 6 -60.50 -22.42 -25.15
C ALA A 6 -61.72 -21.44 -25.05
N PRO A 7 -62.00 -20.65 -23.97
CA PRO A 7 -61.48 -20.58 -22.58
C PRO A 7 -62.65 -20.73 -21.52
N PRO A 8 -62.53 -20.36 -20.21
CA PRO A 8 -63.48 -20.79 -19.17
C PRO A 8 -64.61 -19.79 -18.79
N PRO A 9 -65.69 -20.25 -18.11
CA PRO A 9 -66.76 -19.42 -17.54
C PRO A 9 -66.60 -19.08 -16.03
N ARG A 10 -67.49 -18.23 -15.49
CA ARG A 10 -67.58 -17.81 -14.08
C ARG A 10 -68.62 -18.63 -13.26
N ALA A 11 -68.61 -18.45 -11.93
CA ALA A 11 -69.42 -19.18 -10.95
C ALA A 11 -70.84 -18.59 -10.68
N PRO A 12 -71.74 -19.36 -10.03
CA PRO A 12 -72.94 -18.89 -9.31
C PRO A 12 -72.77 -18.91 -7.75
N LEU A 13 -73.83 -18.57 -7.00
CA LEU A 13 -73.80 -18.15 -5.57
C LEU A 13 -74.78 -18.91 -4.64
N LEU A 14 -74.33 -19.19 -3.40
CA LEU A 14 -75.12 -19.18 -2.13
C LEU A 14 -76.33 -20.18 -2.00
N PRO A 15 -77.12 -20.27 -0.89
CA PRO A 15 -77.12 -19.52 0.40
C PRO A 15 -77.27 -20.32 1.72
N GLY A 16 -77.20 -19.61 2.87
CA GLY A 16 -77.87 -19.98 4.14
C GLY A 16 -76.96 -20.16 5.38
N ALA A 17 -77.35 -19.80 6.62
CA ALA A 17 -78.51 -19.01 7.09
C ALA A 17 -78.35 -18.51 8.55
N GLY A 18 -79.07 -17.45 8.94
CA GLY A 18 -79.25 -16.98 10.35
C GLY A 18 -78.26 -15.90 10.85
N GLY A 19 -78.61 -14.98 11.75
CA GLY A 19 -79.93 -14.72 12.37
C GLY A 19 -79.92 -13.53 13.37
N VAL A 20 -80.42 -12.37 12.92
CA VAL A 20 -80.45 -11.04 13.59
C VAL A 20 -80.96 -10.99 15.05
N ARG A 21 -80.28 -10.21 15.92
CA ARG A 21 -80.85 -9.21 16.87
C ARG A 21 -79.73 -8.40 17.57
N GLY A 22 -80.06 -7.26 18.19
CA GLY A 22 -79.11 -6.42 18.94
C GLY A 22 -79.79 -5.53 20.00
N GLY A 23 -79.01 -4.92 20.90
CA GLY A 23 -79.52 -4.01 21.92
C GLY A 23 -78.52 -3.62 23.02
N ALA A 24 -78.16 -2.33 23.05
CA ALA A 24 -77.83 -1.46 24.21
C ALA A 24 -76.95 -1.94 25.41
N TRP A 25 -75.86 -1.18 25.63
CA TRP A 25 -75.37 -0.65 26.92
C TRP A 25 -74.98 -1.57 28.11
N ALA A 26 -73.66 -1.77 28.30
CA ALA A 26 -72.96 -1.48 29.57
C ALA A 26 -71.41 -1.55 29.38
N GLY A 27 -70.64 -0.71 30.09
CA GLY A 27 -69.16 -0.77 30.14
C GLY A 27 -68.64 -1.68 31.28
N PRO A 28 -67.31 -1.79 31.49
CA PRO A 28 -66.60 -0.64 32.07
C PRO A 28 -65.10 -0.42 31.69
N ARG A 29 -64.63 0.82 31.93
CA ARG A 29 -63.24 1.25 32.25
C ARG A 29 -62.12 0.99 31.23
N LEU A 30 -61.89 2.00 30.38
CA LEU A 30 -60.52 2.43 30.01
C LEU A 30 -60.02 3.44 31.05
N PHE A 31 -58.72 3.44 31.36
CA PHE A 31 -58.06 4.51 32.12
C PHE A 31 -57.45 5.52 31.14
N SER A 32 -57.73 6.81 31.35
CA SER A 32 -57.04 7.91 30.69
C SER A 32 -56.15 8.62 31.69
N LEU A 33 -54.91 8.93 31.31
CA LEU A 33 -54.05 9.89 31.99
C LEU A 33 -53.39 10.77 30.93
N GLU A 34 -53.69 12.06 30.99
CA GLU A 34 -53.07 13.07 30.15
C GLU A 34 -51.65 13.37 30.66
N PHE A 35 -50.69 13.57 29.77
CA PHE A 35 -49.38 14.13 30.12
C PHE A 35 -49.22 15.50 29.47
N ALA A 36 -49.09 16.52 30.32
CA ALA A 36 -48.97 17.91 29.91
C ALA A 36 -47.60 18.21 29.29
N ARG A 37 -47.55 19.23 28.42
CA ARG A 37 -46.31 19.84 27.95
C ARG A 37 -45.76 20.78 29.03
N PRO A 38 -44.46 20.76 29.36
CA PRO A 38 -43.83 21.80 30.17
C PRO A 38 -43.45 23.01 29.29
N GLU A 39 -43.63 24.23 29.81
CA GLU A 39 -43.03 25.45 29.28
C GLU A 39 -41.67 25.76 29.94
N PRO A 40 -40.78 26.54 29.30
CA PRO A 40 -39.40 26.74 29.77
C PRO A 40 -39.21 27.96 30.68
N SER A 41 -38.62 27.76 31.87
CA SER A 41 -37.98 28.83 32.68
C SER A 41 -37.13 28.24 33.81
N PRO A 42 -36.19 29.00 34.43
CA PRO A 42 -35.39 30.12 33.91
C PRO A 42 -33.88 29.77 33.90
N SER A 43 -33.00 30.76 33.74
CA SER A 43 -31.55 30.59 33.59
C SER A 43 -30.81 30.09 34.85
N ALA A 44 -29.92 29.12 34.67
CA ALA A 44 -28.80 28.83 35.57
C ALA A 44 -27.48 28.88 34.78
N THR A 45 -26.82 30.03 34.75
CA THR A 45 -25.55 30.22 34.02
C THR A 45 -24.38 29.59 34.77
N VAL A 46 -24.06 28.34 34.46
CA VAL A 46 -22.72 27.79 34.70
C VAL A 46 -21.80 28.34 33.61
N ARG A 47 -20.95 29.31 33.94
CA ARG A 47 -19.85 29.70 33.05
C ARG A 47 -18.80 28.60 33.06
N VAL A 48 -18.71 27.87 31.95
CA VAL A 48 -17.47 27.17 31.60
C VAL A 48 -16.61 28.22 30.89
N ASP A 49 -15.84 28.97 31.66
CA ASP A 49 -14.86 29.93 31.14
C ASP A 49 -13.64 29.18 30.58
N SER A 50 -13.86 28.34 29.55
CA SER A 50 -12.80 27.74 28.75
C SER A 50 -12.20 28.81 27.85
N ALA A 51 -11.21 29.53 28.37
CA ALA A 51 -10.37 30.42 27.58
C ALA A 51 -9.79 29.65 26.38
N PRO A 52 -9.67 30.28 25.20
CA PRO A 52 -9.08 29.61 24.04
C PRO A 52 -7.62 29.26 24.36
N LEU A 53 -7.33 27.96 24.41
CA LEU A 53 -5.96 27.46 24.52
C LEU A 53 -5.15 27.99 23.33
N SER A 54 -3.97 28.54 23.61
CA SER A 54 -3.08 29.05 22.56
C SER A 54 -2.66 27.91 21.62
N PRO A 55 -2.60 28.13 20.28
CA PRO A 55 -2.32 27.06 19.30
C PRO A 55 -0.88 26.46 19.32
N MET A 56 -0.16 26.55 20.43
CA MET A 56 1.29 26.32 20.51
C MET A 56 1.70 25.08 21.33
N GLU A 57 0.74 24.39 21.96
CA GLU A 57 0.99 23.13 22.68
C GLU A 57 0.06 22.01 22.20
N ALA A 58 0.31 21.51 20.99
CA ALA A 58 -0.01 20.12 20.69
C ALA A 58 0.98 19.25 21.49
N SER A 59 0.51 18.68 22.60
CA SER A 59 1.36 17.87 23.49
C SER A 59 1.95 16.69 22.74
N ALA A 60 3.28 16.60 22.66
CA ALA A 60 3.94 15.43 22.10
C ALA A 60 3.64 14.21 23.00
N GLU A 61 3.10 13.14 22.43
CA GLU A 61 2.72 11.94 23.19
C GLU A 61 3.93 11.22 23.81
N PHE A 62 5.13 11.48 23.29
CA PHE A 62 6.41 11.14 23.90
C PHE A 62 7.49 12.17 23.49
N VAL A 63 8.62 12.17 24.21
CA VAL A 63 9.83 12.96 23.91
C VAL A 63 11.03 12.04 24.01
N VAL A 64 12.04 12.20 23.14
CA VAL A 64 13.27 11.40 23.20
C VAL A 64 14.39 12.19 23.85
N GLU A 65 14.79 11.82 25.06
CA GLU A 65 15.96 12.38 25.74
C GLU A 65 17.24 11.68 25.25
N SER A 66 17.97 12.32 24.34
CA SER A 66 19.30 11.86 23.87
C SER A 66 20.17 13.05 23.45
N PRO A 67 21.51 12.96 23.59
CA PRO A 67 22.43 14.03 23.16
C PRO A 67 22.47 14.25 21.65
N ASP A 68 22.00 13.29 20.85
CA ASP A 68 21.95 13.35 19.39
C ASP A 68 20.69 14.08 18.85
N VAL A 69 19.94 14.76 19.74
CA VAL A 69 18.58 15.27 19.51
C VAL A 69 18.45 16.73 19.93
N VAL A 70 17.89 17.57 19.06
CA VAL A 70 17.55 18.97 19.40
C VAL A 70 16.13 19.32 18.94
N TYR A 71 15.21 19.44 19.90
CA TYR A 71 13.84 19.93 19.67
C TYR A 71 13.80 21.46 19.63
N GLY A 72 14.28 22.05 18.54
CA GLY A 72 14.16 23.49 18.29
C GLY A 72 12.70 23.95 18.10
N PRO A 73 12.43 25.27 18.15
CA PRO A 73 11.07 25.80 17.94
C PRO A 73 10.55 25.52 16.52
N ASN A 74 11.42 25.62 15.51
CA ASN A 74 11.03 25.53 14.10
C ASN A 74 11.32 24.15 13.47
N ALA A 75 12.23 23.37 14.04
CA ALA A 75 12.69 22.09 13.50
C ALA A 75 13.13 21.14 14.62
N ILE A 76 13.04 19.84 14.35
CA ILE A 76 13.74 18.78 15.09
C ILE A 76 15.04 18.51 14.32
N GLU A 77 16.17 18.50 15.01
CA GLU A 77 17.46 18.09 14.45
C GLU A 77 17.92 16.79 15.11
N ALA A 78 18.38 15.86 14.28
CA ALA A 78 18.62 14.46 14.64
C ALA A 78 19.95 13.99 14.05
N GLN A 79 20.85 13.48 14.88
CA GLN A 79 22.07 12.84 14.40
C GLN A 79 21.88 11.32 14.39
N TYR A 80 22.31 10.67 13.30
CA TYR A 80 22.13 9.24 13.11
C TYR A 80 23.33 8.62 12.41
N GLU A 81 23.84 7.52 12.97
CA GLU A 81 24.92 6.74 12.37
C GLU A 81 24.36 5.63 11.48
N TYR A 82 24.26 5.88 10.17
CA TYR A 82 23.83 4.85 9.22
C TYR A 82 24.95 3.84 8.97
N ARG A 83 24.79 2.64 9.52
CA ARG A 83 25.69 1.51 9.30
C ARG A 83 25.14 0.58 8.22
N THR A 84 25.96 0.25 7.23
CA THR A 84 25.63 -0.67 6.12
C THR A 84 26.86 -1.46 5.69
N THR A 85 26.70 -2.45 4.80
CA THR A 85 27.81 -3.27 4.29
C THR A 85 27.99 -3.11 2.79
N CYS A 86 29.22 -2.84 2.37
CA CYS A 86 29.66 -3.06 1.00
C CYS A 86 30.11 -4.51 0.85
N VAL A 87 29.86 -5.14 -0.30
CA VAL A 87 30.24 -6.54 -0.57
C VAL A 87 30.96 -6.62 -1.92
N SER A 88 32.17 -7.19 -1.93
CA SER A 88 32.89 -7.55 -3.14
C SER A 88 32.99 -9.06 -3.29
N ARG A 89 33.31 -9.54 -4.51
CA ARG A 89 33.75 -10.91 -4.73
C ARG A 89 35.16 -10.88 -5.30
N GLU A 90 36.11 -11.40 -4.53
CA GLU A 90 37.54 -11.40 -4.84
C GLU A 90 38.06 -12.82 -4.67
N ASP A 91 38.74 -13.36 -5.68
CA ASP A 91 39.26 -14.75 -5.72
C ASP A 91 38.18 -15.82 -5.41
N GLY A 92 36.93 -15.53 -5.78
CA GLY A 92 35.76 -16.38 -5.51
C GLY A 92 35.13 -16.20 -4.12
N VAL A 93 35.83 -15.55 -3.19
CA VAL A 93 35.38 -15.28 -1.81
C VAL A 93 34.54 -14.00 -1.77
N LEU A 94 33.41 -14.02 -1.04
CA LEU A 94 32.67 -12.80 -0.72
C LEU A 94 33.36 -12.08 0.44
N LYS A 95 33.85 -10.86 0.20
CA LYS A 95 34.41 -9.99 1.24
C LYS A 95 33.37 -8.94 1.61
N VAL A 96 33.13 -8.80 2.91
CA VAL A 96 32.11 -7.90 3.47
C VAL A 96 32.80 -6.79 4.25
N TYR A 97 32.51 -5.55 3.90
CA TYR A 97 33.12 -4.36 4.47
C TYR A 97 32.02 -3.56 5.19
N PRO A 98 31.98 -3.60 6.54
CA PRO A 98 31.16 -2.69 7.31
C PRO A 98 31.57 -1.25 7.03
N THR A 99 30.57 -0.42 6.74
CA THR A 99 30.70 1.00 6.42
C THR A 99 29.74 1.79 7.30
N SER A 100 30.12 3.02 7.63
CA SER A 100 29.33 3.91 8.47
C SER A 100 29.30 5.30 7.84
N THR A 101 28.18 6.00 7.96
CA THR A 101 28.00 7.37 7.51
C THR A 101 27.12 8.10 8.50
N ARG A 102 27.63 9.18 9.09
CA ARG A 102 26.83 10.06 9.95
C ARG A 102 25.93 10.92 9.08
N PHE A 103 24.64 10.90 9.38
CA PHE A 103 23.65 11.82 8.86
C PHE A 103 23.25 12.80 9.95
N THR A 104 23.03 14.06 9.58
CA THR A 104 22.26 15.01 10.38
C THR A 104 20.95 15.27 9.63
N PHE A 105 19.85 14.75 10.14
CA PHE A 105 18.50 15.07 9.64
C PHE A 105 17.98 16.34 10.31
N ARG A 106 17.18 17.10 9.57
CA ARG A 106 16.46 18.28 10.04
C ARG A 106 15.04 18.25 9.52
N THR A 107 14.08 18.10 10.42
CA THR A 107 12.65 17.97 10.14
C THR A 107 11.90 19.23 10.57
N ALA A 108 11.30 19.96 9.64
CA ALA A 108 10.51 21.16 9.98
C ALA A 108 9.24 20.79 10.78
N ARG A 109 9.04 21.46 11.93
CA ARG A 109 7.92 21.21 12.86
C ARG A 109 6.60 21.85 12.42
N GLN A 110 6.66 22.95 11.66
CA GLN A 110 5.46 23.61 11.16
C GLN A 110 4.77 22.73 10.11
N VAL A 111 3.56 22.29 10.44
CA VAL A 111 2.68 21.54 9.55
C VAL A 111 1.97 22.52 8.60
N PRO A 112 1.97 22.29 7.28
CA PRO A 112 1.36 23.19 6.30
C PRO A 112 -0.14 22.94 6.15
N ARG A 113 -0.87 23.96 5.67
CA ARG A 113 -2.22 23.76 5.13
C ARG A 113 -2.13 23.06 3.78
N LEU A 114 -2.51 21.78 3.75
CA LEU A 114 -2.32 20.88 2.62
C LEU A 114 -3.58 20.72 1.78
N GLY A 115 -3.47 20.98 0.47
CA GLY A 115 -4.46 20.58 -0.52
C GLY A 115 -4.11 19.26 -1.21
N VAL A 116 -5.12 18.49 -1.55
CA VAL A 116 -5.03 17.27 -2.35
C VAL A 116 -5.91 17.44 -3.59
N MET A 117 -5.30 17.38 -4.78
CA MET A 117 -6.04 17.37 -6.04
C MET A 117 -6.09 15.96 -6.62
N LEU A 118 -7.30 15.42 -6.74
CA LEU A 118 -7.52 14.04 -7.19
C LEU A 118 -7.88 14.02 -8.68
N VAL A 119 -7.08 13.33 -9.50
CA VAL A 119 -7.48 13.00 -10.88
C VAL A 119 -8.34 11.74 -10.80
N GLY A 120 -9.60 11.82 -11.25
CA GLY A 120 -10.63 10.81 -11.00
C GLY A 120 -11.38 11.04 -9.69
N TRP A 121 -11.58 12.29 -9.28
CA TRP A 121 -12.18 12.65 -7.97
C TRP A 121 -13.60 12.06 -7.78
N GLY A 122 -14.39 12.00 -8.84
CA GLY A 122 -15.72 11.38 -8.87
C GLY A 122 -15.70 9.84 -9.01
N GLY A 123 -14.53 9.20 -9.00
CA GLY A 123 -14.40 7.74 -8.91
C GLY A 123 -14.74 7.20 -7.52
N ASN A 124 -14.85 5.87 -7.40
CA ASN A 124 -15.16 5.20 -6.14
C ASN A 124 -14.17 5.58 -5.03
N ASN A 125 -12.87 5.51 -5.31
CA ASN A 125 -11.80 5.90 -4.40
C ASN A 125 -11.87 7.39 -3.99
N GLY A 126 -12.00 8.31 -4.94
CA GLY A 126 -11.96 9.76 -4.68
C GLY A 126 -13.16 10.26 -3.88
N SER A 127 -14.36 9.77 -4.20
CA SER A 127 -15.56 10.03 -3.42
C SER A 127 -15.48 9.39 -2.03
N THR A 128 -14.99 8.16 -1.91
CA THR A 128 -14.80 7.46 -0.62
C THR A 128 -13.80 8.16 0.28
N LEU A 129 -12.64 8.61 -0.21
CA LEU A 129 -11.65 9.35 0.59
C LEU A 129 -12.21 10.68 1.10
N THR A 130 -12.85 11.45 0.21
CA THR A 130 -13.42 12.76 0.60
C THR A 130 -14.55 12.58 1.62
N ALA A 131 -15.39 11.56 1.43
CA ALA A 131 -16.44 11.17 2.37
C ALA A 131 -15.88 10.70 3.72
N ALA A 132 -14.82 9.90 3.74
CA ALA A 132 -14.17 9.43 4.96
C ALA A 132 -13.57 10.58 5.78
N VAL A 133 -12.90 11.54 5.12
CA VAL A 133 -12.36 12.72 5.82
C VAL A 133 -13.47 13.61 6.37
N LEU A 134 -14.53 13.86 5.60
CA LEU A 134 -15.68 14.61 6.12
C LEU A 134 -16.38 13.90 7.29
N ALA A 135 -16.51 12.56 7.24
CA ALA A 135 -17.12 11.79 8.32
C ALA A 135 -16.33 11.85 9.64
N ASN A 136 -15.00 11.80 9.58
CA ASN A 136 -14.12 11.92 10.75
C ASN A 136 -14.14 13.35 11.32
N ARG A 137 -13.92 14.36 10.48
CA ARG A 137 -14.00 15.80 10.81
C ARG A 137 -15.33 16.17 11.48
N LEU A 138 -16.45 15.62 11.01
CA LEU A 138 -17.79 15.84 11.56
C LEU A 138 -18.15 14.87 12.70
N ARG A 139 -17.25 13.94 13.06
CA ARG A 139 -17.41 12.91 14.10
C ARG A 139 -18.70 12.08 13.94
N LEU A 140 -19.04 11.77 12.70
CA LEU A 140 -20.29 11.10 12.35
C LEU A 140 -20.36 9.67 12.90
N SER A 141 -21.55 9.26 13.30
CA SER A 141 -21.83 7.90 13.71
C SER A 141 -23.26 7.48 13.31
N TRP A 142 -23.40 6.29 12.74
CA TRP A 142 -24.61 5.83 12.06
C TRP A 142 -25.03 4.43 12.53
N PRO A 143 -26.34 4.12 12.57
CA PRO A 143 -26.81 2.78 12.85
C PRO A 143 -26.56 1.86 11.65
N THR A 144 -26.05 0.66 11.91
CA THR A 144 -25.95 -0.44 10.92
C THR A 144 -26.63 -1.70 11.46
N ARG A 145 -26.76 -2.74 10.63
CA ARG A 145 -27.30 -4.04 11.05
C ARG A 145 -26.51 -4.73 12.18
N THR A 146 -25.28 -4.29 12.46
CA THR A 146 -24.41 -4.81 13.55
C THR A 146 -24.18 -3.78 14.66
N GLY A 147 -25.15 -2.88 14.88
CA GLY A 147 -25.08 -1.79 15.86
C GLY A 147 -24.58 -0.47 15.28
N ARG A 148 -24.38 0.53 16.15
CA ARG A 148 -23.82 1.83 15.76
C ARG A 148 -22.36 1.65 15.29
N LYS A 149 -21.98 2.40 14.26
CA LYS A 149 -20.59 2.57 13.80
C LYS A 149 -20.24 4.05 13.88
N GLU A 150 -18.94 4.33 14.01
CA GLU A 150 -18.40 5.68 14.14
C GLU A 150 -17.29 5.87 13.11
N ALA A 151 -17.12 7.11 12.64
CA ALA A 151 -16.07 7.45 11.70
C ALA A 151 -14.67 7.15 12.28
N ASN A 152 -13.78 6.64 11.45
CA ASN A 152 -12.41 6.26 11.79
C ASN A 152 -11.56 6.22 10.51
N TYR A 153 -10.26 5.94 10.66
CA TYR A 153 -9.29 5.77 9.57
C TYR A 153 -8.67 4.36 9.53
N TYR A 154 -9.43 3.32 9.86
CA TYR A 154 -8.91 1.95 9.82
C TYR A 154 -8.40 1.57 8.41
N GLY A 155 -7.28 0.86 8.38
CA GLY A 155 -6.55 0.51 7.15
C GLY A 155 -5.40 1.46 6.79
N SER A 156 -5.35 2.66 7.37
CA SER A 156 -4.22 3.60 7.25
C SER A 156 -3.08 3.19 8.21
N LEU A 157 -1.85 3.14 7.68
CA LEU A 157 -0.64 2.96 8.47
C LEU A 157 -0.40 4.16 9.38
N THR A 158 -0.57 5.39 8.87
CA THR A 158 -0.27 6.61 9.63
C THR A 158 -1.28 6.89 10.75
N GLN A 159 -2.56 6.56 10.55
CA GLN A 159 -3.64 6.90 11.50
C GLN A 159 -4.09 5.75 12.39
N ALA A 160 -3.89 4.49 11.97
CA ALA A 160 -4.30 3.30 12.73
C ALA A 160 -3.16 2.29 12.96
N GLY A 161 -1.94 2.59 12.50
CA GLY A 161 -0.74 1.83 12.84
C GLY A 161 -0.10 2.32 14.14
N THR A 162 0.67 1.44 14.77
CA THR A 162 1.52 1.74 15.93
C THR A 162 2.94 1.24 15.69
N VAL A 163 3.90 1.79 16.44
CA VAL A 163 5.31 1.38 16.40
C VAL A 163 5.86 1.25 17.83
N SER A 164 6.63 0.21 18.09
CA SER A 164 7.22 -0.10 19.41
C SER A 164 8.43 0.78 19.68
N LEU A 165 8.40 1.61 20.73
CA LEU A 165 9.53 2.44 21.15
C LEU A 165 10.62 1.63 21.86
N GLY A 166 10.28 0.50 22.48
CA GLY A 166 11.21 -0.31 23.26
C GLY A 166 10.49 -0.99 24.43
N LEU A 167 11.25 -1.29 25.49
CA LEU A 167 10.72 -1.88 26.71
C LEU A 167 10.65 -0.84 27.85
N ASP A 168 9.63 -0.96 28.71
CA ASP A 168 9.55 -0.22 29.98
C ASP A 168 10.39 -0.88 31.09
N ALA A 169 10.30 -0.36 32.32
CA ALA A 169 11.04 -0.87 33.48
C ALA A 169 10.59 -2.29 33.90
N GLU A 170 9.35 -2.64 33.58
CA GLU A 170 8.70 -3.94 33.78
C GLU A 170 8.95 -4.91 32.60
N GLY A 171 9.72 -4.49 31.60
CA GLY A 171 10.10 -5.29 30.43
C GLY A 171 8.96 -5.50 29.42
N GLN A 172 7.88 -4.72 29.49
CA GLN A 172 6.76 -4.76 28.53
C GLN A 172 7.05 -3.84 27.34
N GLU A 173 6.54 -4.21 26.16
CA GLU A 173 6.79 -3.47 24.93
C GLU A 173 5.86 -2.25 24.80
N VAL A 174 6.44 -1.05 24.75
CA VAL A 174 5.72 0.23 24.72
C VAL A 174 5.46 0.64 23.26
N PHE A 175 4.20 0.78 22.88
CA PHE A 175 3.78 1.21 21.54
C PHE A 175 3.19 2.62 21.54
N VAL A 176 3.52 3.40 20.51
CA VAL A 176 2.89 4.71 20.22
C VAL A 176 2.21 4.71 18.84
N PRO A 177 1.24 5.60 18.58
CA PRO A 177 0.67 5.81 17.24
C PRO A 177 1.75 6.16 16.21
N PHE A 178 1.59 5.68 14.98
CA PHE A 178 2.54 5.94 13.89
C PHE A 178 2.69 7.44 13.56
N SER A 179 1.58 8.18 13.65
CA SER A 179 1.51 9.64 13.52
C SER A 179 2.25 10.41 14.61
N ALA A 180 2.53 9.81 15.76
CA ALA A 180 3.21 10.47 16.88
C ALA A 180 4.74 10.59 16.68
N LEU A 181 5.34 9.79 15.78
CA LEU A 181 6.80 9.77 15.57
C LEU A 181 7.35 11.13 15.12
N LEU A 182 6.62 11.85 14.26
CA LEU A 182 6.97 13.18 13.76
C LEU A 182 5.69 14.00 13.54
N PRO A 183 5.71 15.34 13.68
CA PRO A 183 4.55 16.16 13.36
C PRO A 183 4.08 15.90 11.92
N MET A 184 2.84 15.41 11.75
CA MET A 184 2.19 15.16 10.46
C MET A 184 0.98 16.09 10.26
N VAL A 185 0.52 16.25 9.02
CA VAL A 185 -0.80 16.85 8.74
C VAL A 185 -1.89 15.95 9.32
N ALA A 186 -2.86 16.54 10.03
CA ALA A 186 -4.05 15.79 10.45
C ALA A 186 -4.94 15.51 9.22
N PRO A 187 -5.45 14.28 9.05
CA PRO A 187 -6.40 13.96 7.97
C PRO A 187 -7.60 14.92 7.90
N ASP A 188 -8.10 15.35 9.07
CA ASP A 188 -9.22 16.26 9.22
C ASP A 188 -8.92 17.68 8.70
N ASP A 189 -7.67 18.07 8.46
CA ASP A 189 -7.31 19.39 7.91
C ASP A 189 -7.17 19.39 6.38
N LEU A 190 -7.25 18.22 5.72
CA LEU A 190 -7.08 18.10 4.27
C LEU A 190 -8.19 18.81 3.49
N VAL A 191 -7.78 19.66 2.55
CA VAL A 191 -8.68 20.29 1.57
C VAL A 191 -8.63 19.50 0.26
N PHE A 192 -9.79 19.15 -0.30
CA PHE A 192 -9.90 18.40 -1.54
C PHE A 192 -10.45 19.25 -2.69
N ASP A 193 -9.84 19.07 -3.86
CA ASP A 193 -10.33 19.50 -5.18
C ASP A 193 -9.90 18.39 -6.17
N GLY A 194 -10.13 18.55 -7.47
CA GLY A 194 -9.70 17.59 -8.47
C GLY A 194 -10.55 17.61 -9.73
N TRP A 195 -10.23 16.67 -10.60
CA TRP A 195 -10.80 16.57 -11.94
C TRP A 195 -11.47 15.20 -12.14
N ASP A 196 -12.54 15.14 -12.92
CA ASP A 196 -13.12 13.88 -13.40
C ASP A 196 -13.66 14.11 -14.82
N ILE A 197 -13.65 13.07 -15.64
CA ILE A 197 -14.30 13.14 -16.97
C ILE A 197 -15.83 13.18 -16.85
N SER A 198 -16.37 12.91 -15.66
CA SER A 198 -17.80 12.94 -15.31
C SER A 198 -18.18 14.22 -14.56
N SER A 199 -19.33 14.81 -14.87
CA SER A 199 -19.86 16.06 -14.26
C SER A 199 -20.54 15.89 -12.90
N LEU A 200 -20.76 14.64 -12.45
CA LEU A 200 -21.44 14.33 -11.19
C LEU A 200 -20.73 14.94 -9.98
N ASN A 201 -21.52 15.49 -9.06
CA ASN A 201 -21.02 15.93 -7.75
C ASN A 201 -20.63 14.72 -6.87
N LEU A 202 -19.94 14.96 -5.76
CA LEU A 202 -19.45 13.86 -4.93
C LEU A 202 -20.55 13.07 -4.20
N ALA A 203 -21.74 13.64 -3.95
CA ALA A 203 -22.86 12.90 -3.38
C ALA A 203 -23.46 11.93 -4.42
N GLU A 204 -23.61 12.39 -5.66
CA GLU A 204 -23.98 11.56 -6.81
C GLU A 204 -22.91 10.48 -7.08
N ALA A 205 -21.62 10.83 -7.00
CA ALA A 205 -20.51 9.90 -7.16
C ALA A 205 -20.46 8.83 -6.05
N MET A 206 -20.64 9.23 -4.79
CA MET A 206 -20.74 8.33 -3.64
C MET A 206 -21.91 7.34 -3.80
N ARG A 207 -23.08 7.82 -4.24
CA ARG A 207 -24.25 6.98 -4.53
C ARG A 207 -23.97 6.00 -5.68
N ARG A 208 -23.30 6.46 -6.74
CA ARG A 208 -22.85 5.64 -7.89
C ARG A 208 -21.83 4.58 -7.49
N ALA A 209 -20.93 4.90 -6.56
CA ALA A 209 -19.85 4.01 -6.12
C ALA A 209 -20.35 2.84 -5.26
N GLN A 210 -21.46 3.02 -4.52
CA GLN A 210 -22.11 2.01 -3.66
C GLN A 210 -21.22 1.44 -2.54
N VAL A 211 -20.17 2.17 -2.14
CA VAL A 211 -19.17 1.73 -1.13
C VAL A 211 -19.65 1.91 0.31
N LEU A 212 -20.26 3.06 0.62
CA LEU A 212 -20.59 3.44 2.01
C LEU A 212 -22.01 3.00 2.41
N ASP A 213 -22.22 2.75 3.70
CA ASP A 213 -23.56 2.45 4.25
C ASP A 213 -24.53 3.61 3.97
N TRP A 214 -25.77 3.28 3.58
CA TRP A 214 -26.80 4.25 3.24
C TRP A 214 -27.02 5.30 4.35
N GLY A 215 -27.00 4.90 5.62
CA GLY A 215 -27.18 5.80 6.76
C GLY A 215 -26.04 6.81 6.94
N LEU A 216 -24.85 6.54 6.38
CA LEU A 216 -23.76 7.51 6.27
C LEU A 216 -23.90 8.37 5.00
N GLN A 217 -24.34 7.78 3.88
CA GLN A 217 -24.57 8.53 2.64
C GLN A 217 -25.56 9.69 2.81
N GLU A 218 -26.69 9.49 3.51
CA GLU A 218 -27.65 10.57 3.75
C GLU A 218 -27.06 11.71 4.61
N GLN A 219 -26.23 11.38 5.61
CA GLN A 219 -25.59 12.39 6.48
C GLN A 219 -24.52 13.19 5.73
N LEU A 220 -23.80 12.57 4.78
CA LEU A 220 -22.77 13.23 3.99
C LEU A 220 -23.30 13.97 2.75
N TRP A 221 -24.51 13.64 2.28
CA TRP A 221 -25.11 14.26 1.08
C TRP A 221 -25.01 15.80 1.06
N PRO A 222 -25.48 16.56 2.07
CA PRO A 222 -25.41 18.03 2.04
C PRO A 222 -23.98 18.60 2.09
N HIS A 223 -22.99 17.80 2.47
CA HIS A 223 -21.58 18.20 2.48
C HIS A 223 -20.84 17.86 1.19
N LEU A 224 -21.31 16.84 0.45
CA LEU A 224 -20.71 16.35 -0.79
C LEU A 224 -21.38 16.91 -2.06
N GLU A 225 -22.64 17.34 -1.99
CA GLU A 225 -23.40 17.83 -3.15
C GLU A 225 -22.83 19.12 -3.77
N ALA A 226 -22.22 19.96 -2.94
CA ALA A 226 -21.52 21.17 -3.37
C ALA A 226 -20.16 20.91 -4.02
N LEU A 227 -19.57 19.72 -3.83
CA LEU A 227 -18.24 19.38 -4.33
C LEU A 227 -18.37 18.76 -5.73
N ARG A 228 -17.90 19.49 -6.74
CA ARG A 228 -17.98 19.11 -8.16
C ARG A 228 -16.58 19.02 -8.78
N PRO A 229 -16.23 17.91 -9.46
CA PRO A 229 -14.96 17.81 -10.16
C PRO A 229 -14.83 18.84 -11.30
N ARG A 230 -13.63 19.40 -11.43
CA ARG A 230 -13.23 20.21 -12.58
C ARG A 230 -13.23 19.36 -13.86
N PRO A 231 -13.42 19.95 -15.06
CA PRO A 231 -13.31 19.24 -16.32
C PRO A 231 -11.95 18.57 -16.46
N SER A 232 -11.88 17.33 -16.97
CA SER A 232 -10.62 16.57 -17.07
C SER A 232 -10.18 16.35 -18.52
N VAL A 233 -8.93 15.91 -18.71
CA VAL A 233 -8.43 15.50 -20.02
C VAL A 233 -8.94 14.09 -20.33
N TYR A 234 -9.70 13.95 -21.42
CA TYR A 234 -10.08 12.65 -21.98
C TYR A 234 -9.39 12.43 -23.32
N ILE A 235 -8.81 11.24 -23.49
CA ILE A 235 -8.24 10.74 -24.74
C ILE A 235 -8.76 9.29 -24.88
N PRO A 236 -9.74 9.02 -25.78
CA PRO A 236 -10.43 7.73 -25.86
C PRO A 236 -9.50 6.52 -26.01
N GLU A 237 -8.35 6.71 -26.66
CA GLU A 237 -7.38 5.68 -27.01
C GLU A 237 -6.55 5.17 -25.81
N PHE A 238 -6.64 5.83 -24.65
CA PHE A 238 -5.88 5.46 -23.44
C PHE A 238 -6.67 4.60 -22.45
N ILE A 239 -7.99 4.74 -22.37
CA ILE A 239 -8.85 3.99 -21.44
C ILE A 239 -9.84 3.09 -22.19
N ALA A 240 -10.65 2.29 -21.49
CA ALA A 240 -11.61 1.42 -22.17
C ALA A 240 -12.68 2.23 -22.91
N ALA A 241 -13.02 1.85 -24.15
CA ALA A 241 -14.01 2.54 -24.97
C ALA A 241 -15.42 2.61 -24.31
N ASN A 242 -15.72 1.70 -23.38
CA ASN A 242 -16.94 1.71 -22.57
C ASN A 242 -17.06 2.91 -21.59
N GLN A 243 -15.98 3.69 -21.40
CA GLN A 243 -15.97 4.90 -20.58
C GLN A 243 -16.45 6.16 -21.33
N SER A 244 -16.63 6.08 -22.65
CA SER A 244 -17.10 7.20 -23.48
C SER A 244 -18.44 7.79 -23.01
N VAL A 245 -19.36 6.96 -22.53
CA VAL A 245 -20.67 7.39 -21.99
C VAL A 245 -20.60 8.10 -20.63
N ARG A 246 -19.42 8.09 -19.97
CA ARG A 246 -19.15 8.82 -18.72
C ARG A 246 -18.47 10.18 -18.97
N ALA A 247 -17.99 10.43 -20.19
CA ALA A 247 -17.11 11.54 -20.52
C ALA A 247 -17.87 12.81 -20.97
N ASP A 248 -18.46 13.54 -20.02
CA ASP A 248 -19.23 14.77 -20.24
C ASP A 248 -18.58 16.06 -19.71
N ASN A 249 -17.51 15.95 -18.91
CA ASN A 249 -16.85 17.05 -18.21
C ASN A 249 -15.37 17.18 -18.66
N LEU A 250 -15.13 17.85 -19.79
CA LEU A 250 -13.86 17.74 -20.54
C LEU A 250 -13.10 19.06 -20.77
N ILE A 251 -11.76 19.03 -20.61
CA ILE A 251 -10.86 20.10 -21.11
C ILE A 251 -10.61 19.88 -22.60
N LEU A 252 -11.14 20.79 -23.42
CA LEU A 252 -10.95 20.79 -24.87
C LEU A 252 -9.67 21.54 -25.29
N GLY A 253 -9.17 21.24 -26.49
CA GLY A 253 -7.99 21.91 -27.09
C GLY A 253 -6.82 20.96 -27.35
N THR A 254 -5.67 21.54 -27.71
CA THR A 254 -4.42 20.79 -27.93
C THR A 254 -3.79 20.35 -26.60
N ARG A 255 -2.83 19.40 -26.65
CA ARG A 255 -2.10 18.92 -25.47
C ARG A 255 -1.45 20.06 -24.67
N ALA A 256 -0.92 21.09 -25.35
CA ALA A 256 -0.37 22.28 -24.72
C ALA A 256 -1.43 23.16 -24.03
N GLN A 257 -2.62 23.31 -24.62
CA GLN A 257 -3.74 24.04 -24.01
C GLN A 257 -4.29 23.28 -22.79
N GLN A 258 -4.42 21.95 -22.90
CA GLN A 258 -4.81 21.06 -21.81
C GLN A 258 -3.81 21.12 -20.64
N LEU A 259 -2.51 21.04 -20.93
CA LEU A 259 -1.44 21.19 -19.93
C LEU A 259 -1.58 22.52 -19.16
N GLU A 260 -1.67 23.65 -19.87
CA GLU A 260 -1.74 24.96 -19.20
C GLU A 260 -3.06 25.17 -18.45
N GLN A 261 -4.17 24.52 -18.84
CA GLN A 261 -5.40 24.55 -18.03
C GLN A 261 -5.23 23.78 -16.71
N ILE A 262 -4.67 22.56 -16.74
CA ILE A 262 -4.38 21.81 -15.49
C ILE A 262 -3.47 22.63 -14.56
N ARG A 263 -2.45 23.29 -15.13
CA ARG A 263 -1.55 24.17 -14.36
C ARG A 263 -2.28 25.38 -13.76
N ARG A 264 -3.24 25.97 -14.47
CA ARG A 264 -4.10 27.05 -13.93
C ARG A 264 -5.00 26.55 -12.81
N ASP A 265 -5.62 25.38 -12.96
CA ASP A 265 -6.47 24.79 -11.93
C ASP A 265 -5.70 24.54 -10.63
N ILE A 266 -4.44 24.09 -10.71
CA ILE A 266 -3.55 23.94 -9.54
C ILE A 266 -3.27 25.29 -8.85
N ARG A 267 -2.99 26.36 -9.62
CA ARG A 267 -2.78 27.72 -9.07
C ARG A 267 -4.06 28.30 -8.45
N ASP A 268 -5.19 28.10 -9.11
CA ASP A 268 -6.52 28.53 -8.68
C ASP A 268 -6.93 27.86 -7.38
N PHE A 269 -6.82 26.53 -7.28
CA PHE A 269 -7.05 25.80 -6.03
C PHE A 269 -6.10 26.27 -4.91
N ARG A 270 -4.79 26.37 -5.19
CA ARG A 270 -3.80 26.80 -4.20
C ARG A 270 -4.08 28.19 -3.64
N SER A 271 -4.49 29.13 -4.49
CA SER A 271 -4.77 30.51 -4.08
C SER A 271 -6.14 30.69 -3.44
N SER A 272 -7.20 30.10 -4.01
CA SER A 272 -8.57 30.24 -3.51
C SER A 272 -8.80 29.54 -2.16
N ALA A 273 -8.16 28.39 -1.92
CA ALA A 273 -8.20 27.71 -0.62
C ALA A 273 -7.08 28.14 0.35
N GLY A 274 -6.18 29.03 -0.07
CA GLY A 274 -5.10 29.59 0.78
C GLY A 274 -4.11 28.52 1.26
N LEU A 275 -3.54 27.74 0.33
CA LEU A 275 -2.80 26.52 0.61
C LEU A 275 -1.27 26.71 0.49
N ASP A 276 -0.54 26.29 1.52
CA ASP A 276 0.92 26.30 1.50
C ASP A 276 1.47 25.28 0.50
N LYS A 277 0.84 24.11 0.42
CA LYS A 277 1.25 22.97 -0.42
C LYS A 277 0.06 22.32 -1.13
N VAL A 278 0.33 21.74 -2.29
CA VAL A 278 -0.62 20.89 -3.04
C VAL A 278 0.09 19.59 -3.44
N ILE A 279 -0.60 18.46 -3.26
CA ILE A 279 -0.21 17.15 -3.80
C ILE A 279 -1.27 16.73 -4.82
N VAL A 280 -0.83 16.29 -6.00
CA VAL A 280 -1.69 15.75 -7.05
C VAL A 280 -1.59 14.23 -7.04
N LEU A 281 -2.73 13.54 -7.04
CA LEU A 281 -2.78 12.09 -6.97
C LEU A 281 -3.74 11.53 -8.01
N TRP A 282 -3.24 10.63 -8.86
CA TRP A 282 -4.02 9.94 -9.87
C TRP A 282 -4.74 8.74 -9.26
N THR A 283 -6.08 8.77 -9.27
CA THR A 283 -6.96 7.65 -8.88
C THR A 283 -8.04 7.41 -9.95
N ALA A 284 -7.81 7.92 -11.15
CA ALA A 284 -8.64 7.70 -12.33
C ALA A 284 -8.36 6.32 -12.94
N ASN A 285 -9.20 5.97 -13.91
CA ASN A 285 -9.13 4.75 -14.71
C ASN A 285 -7.69 4.32 -15.04
N THR A 286 -7.44 3.02 -14.93
CA THR A 286 -6.23 2.39 -15.47
C THR A 286 -6.14 2.69 -16.97
N GLU A 287 -5.07 3.35 -17.42
CA GLU A 287 -4.78 3.55 -18.84
C GLU A 287 -4.00 2.36 -19.41
N ARG A 288 -3.89 2.25 -20.73
CA ARG A 288 -2.85 1.42 -21.37
C ARG A 288 -1.46 2.02 -21.11
N PHE A 289 -0.41 1.23 -21.38
CA PHE A 289 0.95 1.79 -21.42
C PHE A 289 1.16 2.75 -22.61
N CYS A 290 2.05 3.70 -22.39
CA CYS A 290 2.73 4.47 -23.44
C CYS A 290 3.98 3.72 -23.92
N GLU A 291 4.31 3.80 -25.20
CA GLU A 291 5.64 3.39 -25.67
C GLU A 291 6.70 4.43 -25.27
N VAL A 292 7.91 3.97 -24.97
CA VAL A 292 9.05 4.85 -24.66
C VAL A 292 9.82 5.14 -25.95
N ILE A 293 9.56 6.35 -26.42
CA ILE A 293 9.99 7.09 -27.62
C ILE A 293 11.36 7.79 -27.57
N PRO A 294 12.52 7.26 -28.02
CA PRO A 294 13.70 8.10 -28.20
C PRO A 294 13.41 9.30 -29.09
N GLY A 295 13.74 10.51 -28.61
CA GLY A 295 13.36 11.78 -29.24
C GLY A 295 11.95 12.30 -28.95
N LEU A 296 11.10 11.57 -28.21
CA LEU A 296 9.72 11.98 -27.88
C LEU A 296 9.40 12.08 -26.38
N ASN A 297 9.77 11.08 -25.57
CA ASN A 297 9.44 11.05 -24.13
C ASN A 297 10.56 10.45 -23.24
N ASP A 298 11.75 10.33 -23.82
CA ASP A 298 13.01 9.88 -23.23
C ASP A 298 13.71 10.94 -22.36
N THR A 299 13.58 12.23 -22.70
CA THR A 299 14.16 13.37 -21.96
C THR A 299 13.11 14.42 -21.60
N ALA A 300 13.41 15.27 -20.61
CA ALA A 300 12.52 16.34 -20.19
C ALA A 300 12.23 17.34 -21.32
N GLU A 301 13.24 17.68 -22.13
CA GLU A 301 13.10 18.58 -23.28
C GLU A 301 12.21 17.96 -24.37
N ASN A 302 12.47 16.69 -24.73
CA ASN A 302 11.69 15.98 -25.74
C ASN A 302 10.23 15.85 -25.31
N LEU A 303 9.95 15.47 -24.05
CA LEU A 303 8.58 15.36 -23.54
C LEU A 303 7.82 16.69 -23.59
N LEU A 304 8.45 17.79 -23.16
CA LEU A 304 7.85 19.12 -23.24
C LEU A 304 7.60 19.57 -24.70
N ARG A 305 8.52 19.26 -25.61
CA ARG A 305 8.38 19.52 -27.05
C ARG A 305 7.26 18.68 -27.68
N THR A 306 7.13 17.41 -27.31
CA THR A 306 6.05 16.50 -27.76
C THR A 306 4.67 17.03 -27.35
N ILE A 307 4.54 17.57 -26.13
CA ILE A 307 3.32 18.24 -25.67
C ILE A 307 3.04 19.54 -26.46
N GLN A 308 4.07 20.37 -26.72
CA GLN A 308 3.92 21.60 -27.51
C GLN A 308 3.50 21.33 -28.96
N LEU A 309 4.02 20.26 -29.58
CA LEU A 309 3.66 19.82 -30.93
C LEU A 309 2.30 19.10 -31.00
N GLY A 310 1.66 18.80 -29.86
CA GLY A 310 0.35 18.14 -29.81
C GLY A 310 0.37 16.65 -30.16
N LEU A 311 1.53 15.99 -30.05
CA LEU A 311 1.73 14.56 -30.35
C LEU A 311 1.12 13.65 -29.26
N GLU A 312 1.27 12.33 -29.41
CA GLU A 312 0.74 11.37 -28.42
C GLU A 312 1.45 11.52 -27.06
N VAL A 313 0.65 11.87 -26.05
CA VAL A 313 1.01 11.96 -24.62
C VAL A 313 -0.25 11.55 -23.86
N SER A 314 -0.13 10.66 -22.86
CA SER A 314 -1.29 10.22 -22.09
C SER A 314 -1.88 11.35 -21.22
N PRO A 315 -3.18 11.27 -20.84
CA PRO A 315 -3.76 12.18 -19.86
C PRO A 315 -2.95 12.19 -18.55
N SER A 316 -2.61 11.01 -18.02
CA SER A 316 -1.79 10.86 -16.82
C SER A 316 -0.44 11.59 -16.91
N THR A 317 0.25 11.51 -18.05
CA THR A 317 1.55 12.19 -18.26
C THR A 317 1.37 13.72 -18.31
N LEU A 318 0.28 14.24 -18.87
CA LEU A 318 -0.02 15.67 -18.82
C LEU A 318 -0.26 16.17 -17.38
N PHE A 319 -0.98 15.40 -16.55
CA PHE A 319 -1.15 15.73 -15.13
C PHE A 319 0.17 15.66 -14.35
N ALA A 320 1.03 14.68 -14.62
CA ALA A 320 2.36 14.60 -14.01
C ALA A 320 3.23 15.82 -14.37
N VAL A 321 3.34 16.15 -15.66
CA VAL A 321 4.11 17.30 -16.15
C VAL A 321 3.53 18.62 -15.61
N ALA A 322 2.21 18.79 -15.57
CA ALA A 322 1.57 19.98 -14.99
C ALA A 322 1.93 20.14 -13.50
N SER A 323 1.84 19.07 -12.72
CA SER A 323 2.17 19.06 -11.29
C SER A 323 3.62 19.46 -11.05
N ILE A 324 4.55 18.82 -11.78
CA ILE A 324 5.99 19.09 -11.68
C ILE A 324 6.32 20.54 -12.08
N LEU A 325 5.66 21.11 -13.09
CA LEU A 325 5.86 22.50 -13.52
C LEU A 325 5.32 23.54 -12.52
N GLU A 326 4.36 23.17 -11.67
CA GLU A 326 3.83 24.02 -10.58
C GLU A 326 4.48 23.73 -9.20
N GLY A 327 5.48 22.84 -9.15
CA GLY A 327 6.18 22.47 -7.91
C GLY A 327 5.39 21.52 -7.00
N CYS A 328 4.30 20.93 -7.49
CA CYS A 328 3.41 20.04 -6.75
C CYS A 328 3.81 18.58 -6.95
N ALA A 329 3.86 17.79 -5.86
CA ALA A 329 4.20 16.38 -5.96
C ALA A 329 3.12 15.58 -6.71
N PHE A 330 3.51 14.56 -7.47
CA PHE A 330 2.60 13.74 -8.28
C PHE A 330 2.68 12.25 -7.91
N LEU A 331 1.54 11.65 -7.55
CA LEU A 331 1.46 10.26 -7.08
C LEU A 331 0.55 9.43 -7.99
N ASN A 332 1.08 8.39 -8.62
CA ASN A 332 0.35 7.53 -9.55
C ASN A 332 -0.27 6.31 -8.85
N GLY A 333 -1.57 6.38 -8.56
CA GLY A 333 -2.33 5.30 -7.94
C GLY A 333 -2.78 4.16 -8.87
N SER A 334 -2.49 4.26 -10.17
CA SER A 334 -2.88 3.31 -11.21
C SER A 334 -1.65 2.74 -11.94
N PRO A 335 -1.74 1.59 -12.64
CA PRO A 335 -0.56 0.83 -13.05
C PRO A 335 0.08 1.29 -14.38
N GLN A 336 -0.51 2.24 -15.11
CA GLN A 336 0.10 2.72 -16.36
C GLN A 336 1.44 3.42 -16.08
N ASN A 337 2.38 3.32 -17.02
CA ASN A 337 3.74 3.87 -16.94
C ASN A 337 3.78 5.41 -17.11
N THR A 338 2.99 6.15 -16.31
CA THR A 338 2.86 7.62 -16.32
C THR A 338 4.21 8.33 -16.25
N LEU A 339 5.12 7.80 -15.43
CA LEU A 339 6.41 8.40 -15.12
C LEU A 339 7.48 7.88 -16.08
N VAL A 340 7.28 8.19 -17.37
CA VAL A 340 8.25 7.97 -18.46
C VAL A 340 9.59 8.68 -18.18
N PRO A 341 10.72 8.27 -18.79
CA PRO A 341 12.04 8.81 -18.46
C PRO A 341 12.13 10.35 -18.51
N GLY A 342 11.49 11.00 -19.50
CA GLY A 342 11.44 12.47 -19.56
C GLY A 342 10.65 13.13 -18.42
N ALA A 343 9.63 12.46 -17.87
CA ALA A 343 8.88 12.96 -16.71
C ALA A 343 9.68 12.78 -15.41
N LEU A 344 10.38 11.65 -15.26
CA LEU A 344 11.32 11.42 -14.15
C LEU A 344 12.48 12.43 -14.18
N GLU A 345 13.01 12.72 -15.37
CA GLU A 345 14.06 13.70 -15.53
C GLU A 345 13.57 15.12 -15.20
N LEU A 346 12.37 15.50 -15.66
CA LEU A 346 11.75 16.79 -15.33
C LEU A 346 11.50 16.93 -13.81
N ALA A 347 11.05 15.87 -13.14
CA ALA A 347 10.88 15.86 -11.68
C ALA A 347 12.21 16.13 -10.96
N ARG A 348 13.29 15.46 -11.39
CA ARG A 348 14.66 15.66 -10.88
C ARG A 348 15.18 17.08 -11.14
N GLN A 349 14.99 17.61 -12.35
CA GLN A 349 15.38 18.98 -12.71
C GLN A 349 14.65 20.03 -11.85
N ARG A 350 13.38 19.78 -11.52
CA ARG A 350 12.55 20.68 -10.68
C ARG A 350 12.64 20.42 -9.18
N ARG A 351 13.36 19.37 -8.75
CA ARG A 351 13.41 18.89 -7.34
C ARG A 351 12.02 18.61 -6.76
N VAL A 352 11.10 18.12 -7.59
CA VAL A 352 9.74 17.75 -7.20
C VAL A 352 9.68 16.25 -6.92
N PHE A 353 8.82 15.85 -5.98
CA PHE A 353 8.59 14.43 -5.69
C PHE A 353 7.56 13.79 -6.62
N VAL A 354 7.87 12.57 -7.03
CA VAL A 354 6.99 11.66 -7.75
C VAL A 354 7.00 10.29 -7.09
N GLY A 355 5.89 9.57 -7.18
CA GLY A 355 5.73 8.22 -6.65
C GLY A 355 4.70 7.42 -7.44
N GLY A 356 4.84 6.10 -7.42
CA GLY A 356 4.03 5.15 -8.18
C GLY A 356 4.66 3.76 -8.12
N ASP A 357 4.07 2.72 -8.71
CA ASP A 357 2.79 2.68 -9.45
C ASP A 357 1.80 1.65 -8.84
N ASP A 358 0.49 1.94 -9.00
CA ASP A 358 -0.70 1.16 -8.57
C ASP A 358 -0.86 0.91 -7.05
N PHE A 359 -2.00 1.28 -6.44
CA PHE A 359 -2.23 1.11 -5.00
C PHE A 359 -2.16 -0.35 -4.52
N LYS A 360 -1.38 -0.65 -3.48
CA LYS A 360 -1.26 -2.00 -2.90
C LYS A 360 -2.34 -2.27 -1.84
N SER A 361 -3.60 -2.39 -2.28
CA SER A 361 -4.80 -2.59 -1.45
C SER A 361 -4.90 -3.99 -0.80
N GLY A 362 -5.58 -4.94 -1.46
CA GLY A 362 -5.90 -6.27 -0.93
C GLY A 362 -4.92 -7.36 -1.39
N GLN A 363 -5.31 -8.16 -2.40
CA GLN A 363 -4.59 -9.34 -2.91
C GLN A 363 -3.06 -9.16 -2.98
N THR A 364 -2.57 -8.10 -3.65
CA THR A 364 -1.13 -7.90 -3.83
C THR A 364 -0.40 -7.61 -2.51
N LYS A 365 -1.06 -6.97 -1.54
CA LYS A 365 -0.50 -6.71 -0.20
C LYS A 365 -0.28 -8.03 0.56
N VAL A 366 -1.25 -8.94 0.47
CA VAL A 366 -1.15 -10.30 1.02
C VAL A 366 -0.09 -11.13 0.29
N LYS A 367 -0.03 -11.08 -1.04
CA LYS A 367 1.00 -11.75 -1.85
C LYS A 367 2.41 -11.32 -1.42
N SER A 368 2.64 -10.02 -1.25
CA SER A 368 3.92 -9.43 -0.80
C SER A 368 4.30 -9.71 0.67
N VAL A 369 3.44 -10.42 1.41
CA VAL A 369 3.73 -10.99 2.74
C VAL A 369 3.94 -12.50 2.62
N LEU A 370 3.04 -13.19 1.93
CA LEU A 370 3.02 -14.65 1.90
C LEU A 370 4.22 -15.22 1.14
N VAL A 371 4.64 -14.63 0.02
CA VAL A 371 5.78 -15.13 -0.76
C VAL A 371 7.11 -14.88 -0.02
N ASP A 372 7.25 -13.72 0.63
CA ASP A 372 8.37 -13.36 1.51
C ASP A 372 8.48 -14.37 2.68
N PHE A 373 7.34 -14.72 3.30
CA PHE A 373 7.26 -15.76 4.33
C PHE A 373 7.62 -17.17 3.80
N LEU A 374 7.08 -17.60 2.65
CA LEU A 374 7.32 -18.93 2.09
C LEU A 374 8.81 -19.12 1.74
N ILE A 375 9.36 -18.22 0.92
CA ILE A 375 10.76 -18.28 0.47
C ILE A 375 11.72 -18.05 1.65
N GLY A 376 11.39 -17.13 2.56
CA GLY A 376 12.16 -16.88 3.79
C GLY A 376 12.14 -18.06 4.78
N SER A 377 11.09 -18.90 4.74
CA SER A 377 11.01 -20.16 5.51
C SER A 377 11.69 -21.34 4.80
N GLY A 378 12.34 -21.13 3.66
CA GLY A 378 13.00 -22.18 2.88
C GLY A 378 12.06 -23.03 2.03
N LEU A 379 10.84 -22.56 1.76
CA LEU A 379 9.85 -23.27 0.93
C LEU A 379 9.95 -22.76 -0.51
N LYS A 380 10.22 -23.65 -1.46
CA LYS A 380 10.35 -23.29 -2.88
C LYS A 380 8.96 -23.15 -3.51
N THR A 381 8.42 -21.94 -3.53
CA THR A 381 7.16 -21.65 -4.25
C THR A 381 7.37 -21.87 -5.74
N MET A 382 6.55 -22.74 -6.35
CA MET A 382 6.65 -23.15 -7.76
C MET A 382 5.47 -22.69 -8.61
N SER A 383 4.31 -22.42 -8.00
CA SER A 383 3.15 -21.88 -8.73
C SER A 383 2.37 -20.88 -7.86
N ILE A 384 1.94 -19.79 -8.49
CA ILE A 384 1.14 -18.73 -7.89
C ILE A 384 0.02 -18.37 -8.89
N VAL A 385 -1.24 -18.61 -8.53
CA VAL A 385 -2.39 -18.40 -9.42
C VAL A 385 -3.38 -17.44 -8.77
N SER A 386 -3.39 -16.17 -9.23
CA SER A 386 -4.14 -15.05 -8.65
C SER A 386 -5.38 -14.66 -9.47
N TYR A 387 -6.52 -15.29 -9.19
CA TYR A 387 -7.81 -14.90 -9.77
C TYR A 387 -8.43 -13.70 -9.05
N ASN A 388 -9.17 -12.87 -9.79
CA ASN A 388 -9.91 -11.71 -9.29
C ASN A 388 -11.22 -11.53 -10.05
N HIS A 389 -12.28 -11.10 -9.36
CA HIS A 389 -13.42 -10.48 -10.01
C HIS A 389 -14.03 -9.34 -9.20
N LEU A 390 -14.53 -8.32 -9.89
CA LEU A 390 -15.13 -7.10 -9.32
C LEU A 390 -16.16 -6.50 -10.29
N GLY A 391 -17.12 -5.75 -9.75
CA GLY A 391 -18.27 -5.20 -10.48
C GLY A 391 -18.32 -3.67 -10.55
N ASN A 392 -17.32 -2.99 -10.01
CA ASN A 392 -17.18 -1.54 -10.07
C ASN A 392 -16.60 -1.04 -11.42
N ASN A 393 -16.45 0.28 -11.57
CA ASN A 393 -15.96 0.89 -12.80
C ASN A 393 -14.48 0.57 -13.11
N ASP A 394 -13.64 0.23 -12.11
CA ASP A 394 -12.28 -0.27 -12.39
C ASP A 394 -12.36 -1.65 -13.06
N GLY A 395 -13.18 -2.57 -12.53
CA GLY A 395 -13.47 -3.84 -13.20
C GLY A 395 -14.02 -3.68 -14.61
N GLN A 396 -14.92 -2.72 -14.84
CA GLN A 396 -15.47 -2.42 -16.16
C GLN A 396 -14.42 -1.86 -17.13
N ASN A 397 -13.48 -1.04 -16.64
CA ASN A 397 -12.37 -0.53 -17.44
C ASN A 397 -11.31 -1.61 -17.74
N LEU A 398 -10.99 -2.44 -16.74
CA LEU A 398 -10.07 -3.58 -16.84
C LEU A 398 -10.64 -4.77 -17.61
N SER A 399 -11.88 -4.69 -18.13
CA SER A 399 -12.40 -5.69 -19.08
C SER A 399 -11.79 -5.56 -20.48
N ALA A 400 -11.07 -4.47 -20.77
CA ALA A 400 -10.37 -4.24 -22.03
C ALA A 400 -8.91 -4.72 -21.96
N PRO A 401 -8.40 -5.52 -22.91
CA PRO A 401 -7.06 -6.11 -22.83
C PRO A 401 -5.88 -5.13 -22.64
N PRO A 402 -5.82 -3.94 -23.28
CA PRO A 402 -4.71 -3.01 -23.08
C PRO A 402 -4.61 -2.47 -21.65
N GLN A 403 -5.76 -2.19 -21.03
CA GLN A 403 -5.85 -1.70 -19.65
C GLN A 403 -5.65 -2.85 -18.64
N PHE A 404 -6.12 -4.06 -18.97
CA PHE A 404 -5.78 -5.26 -18.20
C PHE A 404 -4.26 -5.52 -18.16
N ARG A 405 -3.56 -5.41 -19.30
CA ARG A 405 -2.11 -5.68 -19.38
C ARG A 405 -1.28 -4.81 -18.44
N SER A 406 -1.67 -3.55 -18.24
CA SER A 406 -1.04 -2.67 -17.24
C SER A 406 -1.20 -3.21 -15.81
N LYS A 407 -2.42 -3.65 -15.45
CA LYS A 407 -2.73 -4.24 -14.13
C LYS A 407 -2.13 -5.64 -13.94
N GLU A 408 -1.89 -6.37 -15.03
CA GLU A 408 -1.25 -7.68 -15.04
C GLU A 408 0.24 -7.57 -14.67
N VAL A 409 1.01 -6.75 -15.38
CA VAL A 409 2.46 -6.55 -15.14
C VAL A 409 2.72 -6.17 -13.68
N SER A 410 2.03 -5.14 -13.17
CA SER A 410 2.15 -4.66 -11.79
C SER A 410 1.66 -5.64 -10.70
N LYS A 411 1.01 -6.74 -11.07
CA LYS A 411 0.58 -7.82 -10.15
C LYS A 411 1.46 -9.06 -10.21
N SER A 412 2.23 -9.22 -11.28
CA SER A 412 3.23 -10.27 -11.42
C SER A 412 4.56 -9.86 -10.78
N SER A 413 5.07 -8.66 -11.09
CA SER A 413 6.43 -8.16 -10.76
C SER A 413 6.72 -7.91 -9.26
N VAL A 414 5.94 -8.53 -8.37
CA VAL A 414 5.93 -8.31 -6.92
C VAL A 414 6.58 -9.49 -6.15
N VAL A 415 7.10 -10.48 -6.87
CA VAL A 415 7.76 -11.68 -6.31
C VAL A 415 9.22 -11.80 -6.74
N ASP A 416 9.62 -11.06 -7.77
CA ASP A 416 10.86 -11.19 -8.52
C ASP A 416 12.10 -11.02 -7.61
N ASP A 417 12.08 -10.00 -6.74
CA ASP A 417 13.14 -9.74 -5.75
C ASP A 417 13.22 -10.81 -4.66
N MET A 418 12.11 -11.48 -4.35
CA MET A 418 12.06 -12.56 -3.37
C MET A 418 12.65 -13.84 -3.95
N VAL A 419 12.26 -14.21 -5.17
CA VAL A 419 12.81 -15.35 -5.92
C VAL A 419 14.32 -15.17 -6.12
N GLN A 420 14.75 -14.01 -6.63
CA GLN A 420 16.16 -13.68 -6.84
C GLN A 420 17.00 -13.64 -5.55
N SER A 421 16.37 -13.43 -4.38
CA SER A 421 17.08 -13.40 -3.09
C SER A 421 17.58 -14.78 -2.62
N ASN A 422 17.03 -15.89 -3.13
CA ASN A 422 17.29 -17.24 -2.62
C ASN A 422 17.83 -18.21 -3.68
N PRO A 423 19.13 -18.11 -4.05
CA PRO A 423 19.78 -19.00 -5.01
C PRO A 423 20.05 -20.43 -4.49
N VAL A 424 19.54 -20.78 -3.29
CA VAL A 424 19.53 -22.16 -2.78
C VAL A 424 18.25 -22.89 -3.21
N LEU A 425 17.14 -22.16 -3.35
CA LEU A 425 15.88 -22.69 -3.84
C LEU A 425 15.79 -22.58 -5.36
N TYR A 426 16.18 -21.44 -5.93
CA TYR A 426 16.00 -21.12 -7.35
C TYR A 426 17.33 -21.10 -8.11
N ALA A 427 17.40 -21.80 -9.24
CA ALA A 427 18.52 -21.67 -10.17
C ALA A 427 18.50 -20.29 -10.88
N PRO A 428 19.62 -19.82 -11.46
CA PRO A 428 19.64 -18.56 -12.20
C PRO A 428 18.67 -18.55 -13.39
N GLY A 429 17.63 -17.72 -13.32
CA GLY A 429 16.55 -17.68 -14.32
C GLY A 429 15.43 -18.70 -14.10
N GLU A 430 15.37 -19.36 -12.95
CA GLU A 430 14.23 -20.17 -12.53
C GLU A 430 13.19 -19.28 -11.82
N GLU A 431 11.95 -19.30 -12.31
CA GLU A 431 10.83 -18.51 -11.80
C GLU A 431 9.61 -19.43 -11.58
N PRO A 432 8.72 -19.14 -10.62
CA PRO A 432 7.47 -19.88 -10.44
C PRO A 432 6.47 -19.59 -11.56
N ASP A 433 5.60 -20.56 -11.87
CA ASP A 433 4.44 -20.36 -12.75
C ASP A 433 3.53 -19.27 -12.16
N HIS A 434 3.52 -18.06 -12.76
CA HIS A 434 2.75 -16.92 -12.26
C HIS A 434 1.61 -16.53 -13.18
N CYS A 435 0.37 -16.81 -12.75
CA CYS A 435 -0.83 -16.45 -13.48
C CYS A 435 -1.64 -15.38 -12.73
N VAL A 436 -2.06 -14.33 -13.43
CA VAL A 436 -2.91 -13.25 -12.89
C VAL A 436 -4.14 -13.12 -13.77
N VAL A 437 -5.33 -13.17 -13.16
CA VAL A 437 -6.61 -13.02 -13.89
C VAL A 437 -7.47 -11.97 -13.21
N ILE A 438 -8.11 -11.12 -14.01
CA ILE A 438 -9.16 -10.18 -13.59
C ILE A 438 -10.37 -10.37 -14.52
N LYS A 439 -11.58 -10.42 -13.94
CA LYS A 439 -12.85 -10.46 -14.69
C LYS A 439 -13.85 -9.43 -14.15
N TYR A 440 -14.56 -8.79 -15.06
CA TYR A 440 -15.69 -7.92 -14.71
C TYR A 440 -16.92 -8.78 -14.38
N VAL A 441 -17.46 -8.64 -13.17
CA VAL A 441 -18.65 -9.34 -12.69
C VAL A 441 -19.53 -8.32 -11.96
N PRO A 442 -20.49 -7.67 -12.65
CA PRO A 442 -21.24 -6.53 -12.12
C PRO A 442 -21.87 -6.75 -10.74
N TYR A 443 -22.35 -7.97 -10.48
CA TYR A 443 -23.13 -8.32 -9.28
C TYR A 443 -22.40 -8.07 -7.96
N VAL A 444 -21.06 -8.11 -7.92
CA VAL A 444 -20.31 -7.91 -6.66
C VAL A 444 -19.99 -6.44 -6.37
N GLY A 445 -20.24 -5.51 -7.30
CA GLY A 445 -19.94 -4.08 -7.13
C GLY A 445 -18.48 -3.84 -6.71
N ASP A 446 -18.27 -3.05 -5.66
CA ASP A 446 -16.94 -2.75 -5.10
C ASP A 446 -16.36 -3.90 -4.24
N SER A 447 -17.19 -4.89 -3.88
CA SER A 447 -16.85 -6.07 -3.07
C SER A 447 -16.07 -7.10 -3.88
N LYS A 448 -14.91 -6.67 -4.39
CA LYS A 448 -13.96 -7.45 -5.18
C LYS A 448 -13.61 -8.75 -4.46
N ARG A 449 -13.64 -9.86 -5.20
CA ARG A 449 -13.14 -11.17 -4.73
C ARG A 449 -11.77 -11.44 -5.29
N ALA A 450 -10.89 -11.97 -4.45
CA ALA A 450 -9.60 -12.54 -4.80
C ALA A 450 -9.62 -14.02 -4.41
N LEU A 451 -9.15 -14.87 -5.31
CA LEU A 451 -8.91 -16.28 -5.06
C LEU A 451 -7.47 -16.55 -5.50
N ASP A 452 -6.63 -16.97 -4.57
CA ASP A 452 -5.20 -17.16 -4.81
C ASP A 452 -4.79 -18.56 -4.36
N GLU A 453 -4.10 -19.29 -5.25
CA GLU A 453 -3.46 -20.56 -4.94
C GLU A 453 -1.93 -20.39 -4.97
N TYR A 454 -1.26 -20.91 -3.96
CA TYR A 454 0.20 -20.94 -3.86
C TYR A 454 0.62 -22.39 -3.63
N THR A 455 1.39 -22.97 -4.56
CA THR A 455 1.95 -24.33 -4.42
C THR A 455 3.47 -24.25 -4.33
N SER A 456 4.03 -24.89 -3.30
CA SER A 456 5.47 -24.92 -3.00
C SER A 456 5.97 -26.35 -2.83
N GLU A 457 7.21 -26.60 -3.26
CA GLU A 457 7.94 -27.84 -2.97
C GLU A 457 8.50 -27.84 -1.54
N LEU A 458 8.57 -29.04 -0.96
CA LEU A 458 9.10 -29.35 0.37
C LEU A 458 10.26 -30.34 0.26
N MET A 459 10.88 -30.65 1.40
CA MET A 459 11.87 -31.74 1.47
C MET A 459 11.33 -33.06 0.89
N LEU A 460 12.23 -33.84 0.29
CA LEU A 460 11.97 -35.19 -0.23
C LEU A 460 10.84 -35.28 -1.30
N GLY A 461 10.54 -34.18 -2.00
CA GLY A 461 9.52 -34.14 -3.05
C GLY A 461 8.08 -34.04 -2.53
N GLY A 462 7.89 -33.69 -1.26
CA GLY A 462 6.58 -33.28 -0.74
C GLY A 462 6.14 -31.93 -1.30
N THR A 463 4.85 -31.60 -1.16
CA THR A 463 4.29 -30.31 -1.58
C THR A 463 3.44 -29.67 -0.49
N ASN A 464 3.36 -28.35 -0.51
CA ASN A 464 2.43 -27.55 0.28
C ASN A 464 1.61 -26.67 -0.67
N THR A 465 0.28 -26.72 -0.53
CA THR A 465 -0.64 -25.86 -1.29
C THR A 465 -1.49 -25.05 -0.33
N LEU A 466 -1.49 -23.72 -0.51
CA LEU A 466 -2.32 -22.77 0.22
C LEU A 466 -3.35 -22.16 -0.72
N VAL A 467 -4.64 -22.37 -0.43
CA VAL A 467 -5.75 -21.75 -1.15
C VAL A 467 -6.36 -20.65 -0.28
N LEU A 468 -6.33 -19.41 -0.76
CA LEU A 468 -6.84 -18.24 -0.06
C LEU A 468 -8.04 -17.66 -0.83
N HIS A 469 -9.13 -17.36 -0.12
CA HIS A 469 -10.21 -16.51 -0.62
C HIS A 469 -10.29 -15.24 0.22
N ASN A 470 -10.23 -14.08 -0.43
CA ASN A 470 -10.27 -12.77 0.21
C ASN A 470 -11.36 -11.91 -0.43
N THR A 471 -12.27 -11.40 0.40
CA THR A 471 -13.29 -10.42 0.01
C THR A 471 -12.78 -9.03 0.38
N CYS A 472 -12.49 -8.23 -0.65
CA CYS A 472 -11.92 -6.90 -0.56
C CYS A 472 -12.99 -5.87 -0.94
N GLU A 473 -13.43 -5.03 0.00
CA GLU A 473 -14.13 -3.79 -0.36
C GLU A 473 -13.07 -2.79 -0.86
N ASP A 474 -12.80 -2.78 -2.17
CA ASP A 474 -11.50 -2.31 -2.69
C ASP A 474 -11.29 -0.81 -2.45
N SER A 475 -12.34 0.00 -2.52
CA SER A 475 -12.28 1.44 -2.22
C SER A 475 -12.04 1.73 -0.73
N LEU A 476 -12.54 0.88 0.18
CA LEU A 476 -12.27 0.99 1.62
C LEU A 476 -10.83 0.56 1.97
N LEU A 477 -10.19 -0.25 1.13
CA LEU A 477 -8.76 -0.58 1.24
C LEU A 477 -7.86 0.44 0.51
N ALA A 478 -8.35 1.10 -0.53
CA ALA A 478 -7.59 2.08 -1.33
C ALA A 478 -7.61 3.50 -0.74
N ALA A 479 -8.73 3.97 -0.20
CA ALA A 479 -8.82 5.32 0.36
C ALA A 479 -7.84 5.58 1.53
N PRO A 480 -7.62 4.65 2.50
CA PRO A 480 -6.60 4.84 3.54
C PRO A 480 -5.16 4.83 2.99
N ILE A 481 -4.91 4.12 1.89
CA ILE A 481 -3.61 4.11 1.19
C ILE A 481 -3.37 5.47 0.51
N MET A 482 -4.38 6.06 -0.11
CA MET A 482 -4.30 7.42 -0.66
C MET A 482 -4.01 8.46 0.45
N LEU A 483 -4.60 8.29 1.63
CA LEU A 483 -4.33 9.14 2.80
C LEU A 483 -2.86 9.02 3.26
N ASP A 484 -2.37 7.80 3.49
CA ASP A 484 -0.96 7.55 3.85
C ASP A 484 0.01 8.11 2.81
N LEU A 485 -0.30 7.95 1.51
CA LEU A 485 0.50 8.47 0.40
C LEU A 485 0.66 9.99 0.45
N VAL A 486 -0.45 10.71 0.68
CA VAL A 486 -0.46 12.18 0.82
C VAL A 486 0.35 12.61 2.05
N LEU A 487 0.09 12.01 3.21
CA LEU A 487 0.69 12.41 4.48
C LEU A 487 2.20 12.15 4.55
N LEU A 488 2.65 10.98 4.09
CA LEU A 488 4.08 10.66 4.02
C LEU A 488 4.80 11.51 2.96
N THR A 489 4.16 11.83 1.84
CA THR A 489 4.75 12.73 0.83
C THR A 489 4.91 14.15 1.36
N GLU A 490 3.94 14.67 2.11
CA GLU A 490 4.06 15.99 2.76
C GLU A 490 5.20 15.99 3.78
N LEU A 491 5.28 14.98 4.65
CA LEU A 491 6.33 14.85 5.65
C LEU A 491 7.73 14.77 5.00
N CYS A 492 7.88 14.01 3.91
CA CYS A 492 9.11 13.99 3.10
C CYS A 492 9.51 15.36 2.55
N GLN A 493 8.56 16.28 2.32
CA GLN A 493 8.83 17.67 1.92
C GLN A 493 9.18 18.60 3.10
N ARG A 494 9.24 18.09 4.34
CA ARG A 494 9.71 18.80 5.53
C ARG A 494 10.99 18.21 6.12
N VAL A 495 11.41 17.02 5.66
CA VAL A 495 12.67 16.39 6.04
C VAL A 495 13.78 16.82 5.07
N SER A 496 14.90 17.24 5.64
CA SER A 496 16.17 17.45 4.95
C SER A 496 17.28 16.73 5.70
N PHE A 497 18.42 16.46 5.06
CA PHE A 497 19.58 15.85 5.69
C PHE A 497 20.89 16.28 5.02
N CYS A 498 21.99 16.19 5.75
CA CYS A 498 23.35 16.28 5.24
C CYS A 498 24.24 15.19 5.89
N THR A 499 25.48 15.06 5.44
CA THR A 499 26.45 14.09 5.99
C THR A 499 27.79 14.76 6.32
N ASP A 500 28.64 14.11 7.11
CA ASP A 500 29.99 14.60 7.43
C ASP A 500 30.88 14.82 6.17
N ALA A 501 30.55 14.17 5.05
CA ALA A 501 31.26 14.29 3.77
C ALA A 501 30.60 15.27 2.77
N ASP A 502 29.32 15.58 2.96
CA ASP A 502 28.54 16.51 2.14
C ASP A 502 27.59 17.29 3.06
N PRO A 503 28.02 18.47 3.56
CA PRO A 503 27.33 19.21 4.61
C PRO A 503 26.16 20.07 4.09
N GLU A 504 25.94 20.15 2.78
CA GLU A 504 24.85 20.93 2.20
C GLU A 504 23.49 20.23 2.43
N PRO A 505 22.47 20.91 2.99
CA PRO A 505 21.16 20.31 3.24
C PRO A 505 20.45 19.87 1.97
N GLN A 506 20.19 18.56 1.88
CA GLN A 506 19.53 17.89 0.76
C GLN A 506 18.17 17.33 1.18
N GLY A 507 17.26 17.23 0.22
CA GLY A 507 16.02 16.46 0.39
C GLY A 507 16.20 15.02 -0.07
N PHE A 508 15.16 14.20 0.07
CA PHE A 508 15.11 12.89 -0.58
C PHE A 508 15.24 12.99 -2.12
N HIS A 509 15.57 11.89 -2.78
CA HIS A 509 15.54 11.80 -4.24
C HIS A 509 14.12 12.05 -4.79
N SER A 510 13.99 12.64 -5.98
CA SER A 510 12.70 12.96 -6.61
C SER A 510 11.76 11.76 -6.73
N VAL A 511 12.27 10.55 -6.91
CA VAL A 511 11.46 9.32 -6.82
C VAL A 511 11.41 8.86 -5.36
N LEU A 512 10.25 9.00 -4.71
CA LEU A 512 10.04 8.65 -3.30
C LEU A 512 9.81 7.15 -3.11
N SER A 513 10.88 6.35 -3.18
CA SER A 513 10.85 4.92 -2.88
C SER A 513 10.41 4.58 -1.44
N LEU A 514 10.39 5.56 -0.52
CA LEU A 514 9.81 5.39 0.82
C LEU A 514 8.32 4.96 0.77
N LEU A 515 7.60 5.36 -0.29
CA LEU A 515 6.18 5.05 -0.48
C LEU A 515 5.94 3.61 -0.96
N SER A 516 6.97 2.78 -1.12
CA SER A 516 6.85 1.43 -1.70
C SER A 516 5.89 0.48 -0.96
N PHE A 517 5.66 0.69 0.35
CA PHE A 517 4.65 -0.03 1.13
C PHE A 517 3.22 0.14 0.57
N LEU A 518 2.97 1.24 -0.15
CA LEU A 518 1.66 1.69 -0.63
C LEU A 518 1.46 1.42 -2.13
N PHE A 519 2.52 1.06 -2.87
CA PHE A 519 2.49 0.77 -4.31
C PHE A 519 2.77 -0.71 -4.64
N LYS A 520 2.23 -1.21 -5.76
CA LYS A 520 2.42 -2.59 -6.22
C LYS A 520 3.72 -2.78 -6.99
N ALA A 521 4.01 -1.85 -7.91
CA ALA A 521 5.22 -1.82 -8.73
C ALA A 521 6.00 -0.53 -8.38
N PRO A 522 6.72 -0.51 -7.24
CA PRO A 522 7.28 0.72 -6.72
C PRO A 522 8.43 1.25 -7.57
N LEU A 523 8.34 2.52 -7.97
CA LEU A 523 9.41 3.25 -8.63
C LEU A 523 10.54 3.54 -7.62
N VAL A 524 11.78 3.36 -8.08
CA VAL A 524 13.01 3.55 -7.29
C VAL A 524 14.00 4.49 -8.00
N PRO A 525 14.97 5.10 -7.28
CA PRO A 525 16.02 5.88 -7.90
C PRO A 525 16.85 5.03 -8.89
N PRO A 526 17.35 5.60 -10.01
CA PRO A 526 18.16 4.86 -10.97
C PRO A 526 19.33 4.11 -10.32
N GLY A 527 19.50 2.83 -10.66
CA GLY A 527 20.54 1.95 -10.09
C GLY A 527 20.23 1.39 -8.69
N SER A 528 19.11 1.77 -8.07
CA SER A 528 18.62 1.14 -6.83
C SER A 528 17.83 -0.14 -7.14
N PRO A 529 17.91 -1.19 -6.30
CA PRO A 529 17.06 -2.37 -6.44
C PRO A 529 15.61 -2.06 -6.06
N VAL A 530 14.67 -2.71 -6.75
CA VAL A 530 13.27 -2.81 -6.31
C VAL A 530 13.20 -3.79 -5.13
N VAL A 531 12.39 -3.48 -4.12
CA VAL A 531 12.09 -4.37 -2.99
C VAL A 531 10.58 -4.38 -2.80
N ASN A 532 9.94 -5.54 -2.93
CA ASN A 532 8.48 -5.69 -2.84
C ASN A 532 7.99 -6.20 -1.48
N ALA A 533 8.86 -6.90 -0.73
CA ALA A 533 8.57 -7.51 0.57
C ALA A 533 7.96 -6.51 1.57
N LEU A 534 6.70 -6.73 1.96
CA LEU A 534 5.89 -5.71 2.62
C LEU A 534 6.46 -5.27 3.97
N PHE A 535 6.99 -6.21 4.75
CA PHE A 535 7.59 -5.90 6.05
C PHE A 535 8.92 -5.16 5.92
N ARG A 536 9.77 -5.52 4.94
CA ARG A 536 11.00 -4.77 4.63
C ARG A 536 10.67 -3.32 4.22
N GLN A 537 9.60 -3.11 3.45
CA GLN A 537 9.11 -1.78 3.09
C GLN A 537 8.57 -1.02 4.32
N ARG A 538 7.77 -1.66 5.19
CA ARG A 538 7.26 -1.06 6.43
C ARG A 538 8.41 -0.62 7.34
N SER A 539 9.38 -1.50 7.58
CA SER A 539 10.56 -1.19 8.39
C SER A 539 11.40 -0.06 7.80
N CYS A 540 11.45 0.09 6.46
CA CYS A 540 12.11 1.25 5.83
C CYS A 540 11.47 2.58 6.27
N ILE A 541 10.14 2.66 6.28
CA ILE A 541 9.42 3.86 6.76
C ILE A 541 9.67 4.07 8.25
N GLU A 542 9.46 3.04 9.07
CA GLU A 542 9.64 3.14 10.53
C GLU A 542 11.06 3.55 10.92
N ASN A 543 12.08 2.99 10.26
CA ASN A 543 13.48 3.33 10.50
C ASN A 543 13.78 4.77 10.07
N ILE A 544 13.33 5.24 8.90
CA ILE A 544 13.55 6.63 8.46
C ILE A 544 12.83 7.63 9.38
N LEU A 545 11.61 7.33 9.83
CA LEU A 545 10.91 8.18 10.80
C LEU A 545 11.60 8.17 12.17
N ARG A 546 12.19 7.05 12.62
CA ARG A 546 13.04 7.00 13.83
C ARG A 546 14.31 7.84 13.68
N CYS A 547 14.99 7.76 12.53
CA CYS A 547 16.17 8.56 12.24
C CYS A 547 15.85 10.06 12.26
N ALA A 548 14.77 10.47 11.58
CA ALA A 548 14.39 11.88 11.43
C ALA A 548 13.63 12.49 12.64
N SER A 549 13.15 11.65 13.56
CA SER A 549 12.64 12.04 14.89
C SER A 549 13.69 11.94 15.99
N SER A 550 14.84 11.35 15.69
CA SER A 550 15.91 11.06 16.67
C SER A 550 15.49 10.06 17.76
N CYS A 551 14.57 9.13 17.46
CA CYS A 551 14.33 7.97 18.29
C CYS A 551 15.60 7.09 18.32
N GLY A 552 16.54 7.41 19.22
CA GLY A 552 17.85 6.76 19.40
C GLY A 552 17.83 5.29 19.82
N VAL A 553 16.67 4.65 19.71
CA VAL A 553 16.47 3.21 19.72
C VAL A 553 17.16 2.66 18.45
N PRO A 554 18.17 1.80 18.57
CA PRO A 554 18.81 1.21 17.39
C PRO A 554 17.78 0.44 16.54
N LEU A 555 18.06 0.30 15.23
CA LEU A 555 17.28 -0.47 14.26
C LEU A 555 16.68 -1.72 14.92
N GLN A 556 15.34 -1.87 14.89
CA GLN A 556 14.56 -2.69 15.83
C GLN A 556 15.06 -4.15 15.92
N ALA A 557 16.01 -4.38 16.81
CA ALA A 557 16.63 -5.67 17.00
C ALA A 557 15.78 -6.48 17.99
N GLN A 558 15.04 -7.46 17.48
CA GLN A 558 14.33 -8.47 18.30
C GLN A 558 15.27 -9.37 19.13
N MET A 559 16.57 -9.05 19.17
CA MET A 559 17.59 -9.71 19.97
C MET A 559 17.50 -9.25 21.43
N SER A 560 16.50 -9.73 22.16
CA SER A 560 16.30 -9.48 23.59
C SER A 560 17.43 -10.11 24.43
N THR A 561 18.57 -9.43 24.56
CA THR A 561 19.77 -9.93 25.26
C THR A 561 19.64 -10.01 26.78
N GLY A 562 18.56 -9.46 27.36
CA GLY A 562 17.88 -9.92 28.59
C GLY A 562 18.67 -9.99 29.92
N GLY A 563 19.96 -9.63 29.94
CA GLY A 563 20.81 -9.80 31.13
C GLY A 563 22.31 -9.52 30.94
N LEU A 564 22.78 -9.19 29.73
CA LEU A 564 24.20 -8.91 29.47
C LEU A 564 24.70 -7.52 29.89
N CYS A 565 23.83 -6.65 30.44
CA CYS A 565 24.15 -5.25 30.79
C CYS A 565 24.11 -4.94 32.31
N THR A 566 24.44 -5.91 33.17
CA THR A 566 24.75 -5.65 34.61
C THR A 566 26.25 -5.74 34.91
N GLY A 567 27.07 -5.24 33.98
CA GLY A 567 28.53 -5.21 34.08
C GLY A 567 29.07 -3.97 34.78
N THR A 568 28.76 -3.76 36.07
CA THR A 568 29.34 -2.65 36.85
C THR A 568 30.84 -2.88 37.12
N LEU A 569 31.68 -2.47 36.17
CA LEU A 569 33.12 -2.27 36.36
C LEU A 569 33.38 -1.04 37.23
N GLY A 570 32.99 -1.13 38.51
CA GLY A 570 33.30 -0.14 39.53
C GLY A 570 34.81 -0.07 39.75
N THR A 571 35.42 1.05 39.36
CA THR A 571 36.85 1.32 39.58
C THR A 571 37.04 2.20 40.81
N GLY A 572 38.06 1.88 41.62
CA GLY A 572 38.51 2.70 42.76
C GLY A 572 38.18 2.09 44.13
N GLY A 573 39.20 1.96 44.98
CA GLY A 573 39.05 1.50 46.38
C GLY A 573 40.24 0.68 46.90
N CYS A 574 41.39 1.32 47.15
CA CYS A 574 42.50 0.65 47.83
C CYS A 574 42.16 0.37 49.31
N GLY A 575 42.26 -0.88 49.73
CA GLY A 575 42.17 -1.30 51.13
C GLY A 575 43.29 -2.29 51.46
N VAL A 576 44.26 -1.86 52.28
CA VAL A 576 45.41 -2.69 52.68
C VAL A 576 45.17 -3.30 54.06
N ALA A 577 45.13 -4.63 54.12
CA ALA A 577 45.25 -5.42 55.35
C ALA A 577 46.01 -6.72 55.02
N GLY A 578 46.88 -7.17 55.93
CA GLY A 578 47.72 -8.36 55.74
C GLY A 578 47.60 -9.38 56.87
N LEU A 579 48.61 -10.26 56.99
CA LEU A 579 48.68 -11.47 57.84
C LEU A 579 47.90 -12.68 57.26
N GLY A 580 48.44 -13.90 57.19
CA GLY A 580 49.83 -14.34 57.43
C GLY A 580 50.06 -15.86 57.29
N SER A 581 51.27 -16.25 56.85
CA SER A 581 52.01 -17.53 57.09
C SER A 581 51.28 -18.90 57.23
N GLY A 582 51.70 -19.90 56.43
CA GLY A 582 51.57 -21.34 56.79
C GLY A 582 51.55 -22.35 55.61
N PRO A 583 52.47 -23.36 55.52
CA PRO A 583 52.55 -24.26 54.36
C PRO A 583 52.48 -25.78 54.64
N THR A 584 52.08 -26.58 53.63
CA THR A 584 52.27 -28.05 53.57
C THR A 584 52.50 -28.59 52.14
N LYS A 585 52.95 -29.85 52.02
CA LYS A 585 53.36 -30.58 50.79
C LYS A 585 52.19 -31.53 50.36
N SER A 586 52.17 -32.32 49.27
CA SER A 586 53.23 -32.92 48.41
C SER A 586 52.72 -33.43 47.02
N ARG A 587 53.67 -33.82 46.15
CA ARG A 587 53.59 -34.46 44.79
C ARG A 587 53.03 -35.93 44.81
N PRO A 588 52.84 -36.70 43.69
CA PRO A 588 53.46 -36.58 42.34
C PRO A 588 52.65 -36.94 41.04
N PHE A 589 53.32 -36.78 39.89
CA PHE A 589 53.01 -37.30 38.53
C PHE A 589 53.65 -38.70 38.27
N PRO A 590 53.30 -39.41 37.17
CA PRO A 590 54.29 -39.63 36.08
C PRO A 590 53.71 -39.58 34.63
N GLN A 591 54.54 -39.88 33.61
CA GLN A 591 54.26 -39.76 32.15
C GLN A 591 54.58 -41.06 31.36
N GLY A 592 54.10 -41.14 30.10
CA GLY A 592 54.61 -42.02 29.01
C GLY A 592 53.61 -43.04 28.44
N LEU A 593 53.76 -43.61 27.22
CA LEU A 593 54.70 -43.34 26.11
C LEU A 593 54.17 -43.96 24.78
N CYS A 594 54.91 -43.81 23.66
CA CYS A 594 54.50 -44.02 22.24
C CYS A 594 54.05 -45.44 21.77
N GLY A 595 53.34 -45.50 20.64
CA GLY A 595 53.08 -46.70 19.81
C GLY A 595 52.38 -46.37 18.47
N ALA A 596 52.60 -47.15 17.38
CA ALA A 596 52.18 -46.84 15.99
C ALA A 596 51.70 -48.11 15.19
N PRO A 597 51.24 -48.02 13.92
CA PRO A 597 50.20 -48.89 13.32
C PRO A 597 50.72 -50.14 12.55
N PRO A 598 49.85 -50.91 11.84
CA PRO A 598 49.84 -50.76 10.35
C PRO A 598 48.54 -51.15 9.55
N THR A 599 48.51 -50.68 8.28
CA THR A 599 48.03 -51.32 7.00
C THR A 599 46.56 -51.65 6.66
N GLU A 600 46.18 -51.27 5.42
CA GLU A 600 45.12 -51.85 4.55
C GLU A 600 45.64 -53.07 3.74
N PRO A 601 44.81 -53.74 2.90
CA PRO A 601 45.03 -53.63 1.43
C PRO A 601 43.78 -53.71 0.51
N HIS A 602 43.99 -53.58 -0.82
CA HIS A 602 42.96 -53.41 -1.89
C HIS A 602 42.40 -54.69 -2.57
N ALA A 603 41.10 -54.61 -2.94
CA ALA A 603 40.41 -54.98 -4.20
C ALA A 603 40.64 -56.31 -4.99
N SER A 604 39.55 -57.10 -5.19
CA SER A 604 39.26 -58.02 -6.34
C SER A 604 37.83 -58.64 -6.21
N GLY A 605 37.16 -59.23 -7.22
CA GLY A 605 37.39 -59.22 -8.68
C GLY A 605 36.56 -60.22 -9.54
N ALA A 606 35.41 -59.79 -10.09
CA ALA A 606 34.65 -60.32 -11.27
C ALA A 606 33.91 -61.70 -11.26
N GLN A 607 32.77 -61.74 -12.02
CA GLN A 607 32.07 -62.90 -12.64
C GLN A 607 31.43 -64.00 -11.73
N ASP A 608 30.39 -64.77 -12.11
CA ASP A 608 29.47 -64.81 -13.28
C ASP A 608 28.15 -65.56 -12.91
N GLY A 609 27.06 -65.48 -13.73
CA GLY A 609 25.98 -66.51 -13.72
C GLY A 609 24.50 -66.08 -13.86
N ALA A 610 23.77 -66.70 -14.82
CA ALA A 610 22.30 -66.70 -15.03
C ALA A 610 21.83 -68.19 -15.22
N PRO A 611 20.56 -68.61 -15.52
CA PRO A 611 19.42 -67.90 -16.15
C PRO A 611 17.95 -68.22 -15.68
N TRP A 612 16.97 -67.41 -16.17
CA TRP A 612 15.58 -67.65 -16.70
C TRP A 612 14.74 -68.92 -16.36
N PRO A 613 13.37 -68.95 -16.51
CA PRO A 613 12.55 -68.13 -17.44
C PRO A 613 11.10 -67.65 -17.04
N GLN A 614 10.59 -66.64 -17.78
CA GLN A 614 9.17 -66.39 -18.21
C GLN A 614 8.04 -66.21 -17.14
N ALA A 615 6.90 -65.53 -17.35
CA ALA A 615 6.35 -64.59 -18.37
C ALA A 615 4.97 -64.08 -17.85
N SER A 616 4.29 -63.01 -18.31
CA SER A 616 4.58 -61.84 -19.17
C SER A 616 3.40 -60.83 -19.08
N GLY A 617 3.59 -59.55 -19.45
CA GLY A 617 2.54 -58.50 -19.49
C GLY A 617 3.12 -57.16 -19.99
N ALA A 618 2.32 -56.32 -20.68
CA ALA A 618 2.83 -55.18 -21.46
C ALA A 618 2.10 -53.84 -21.19
N TYR A 619 2.60 -52.78 -21.85
CA TYR A 619 2.32 -51.34 -21.66
C TYR A 619 2.92 -50.73 -20.38
N GLY A 620 3.60 -49.58 -20.43
CA GLY A 620 4.01 -48.77 -21.58
C GLY A 620 4.19 -47.30 -21.20
N CYS A 621 5.44 -46.85 -20.98
CA CYS A 621 5.74 -45.50 -20.50
C CYS A 621 7.12 -44.99 -20.97
N CYS A 622 7.31 -43.68 -20.78
CA CYS A 622 8.55 -42.90 -20.91
C CYS A 622 9.15 -42.71 -22.32
N LEU A 623 9.16 -41.44 -22.77
CA LEU A 623 10.37 -40.84 -23.35
C LEU A 623 10.37 -39.31 -23.07
N PRO A 624 11.47 -38.72 -22.55
CA PRO A 624 11.50 -37.31 -22.14
C PRO A 624 12.38 -36.41 -23.04
N CYS A 625 12.52 -35.15 -22.60
CA CYS A 625 13.65 -34.22 -22.80
C CYS A 625 13.71 -33.25 -24.01
N ALA A 626 14.13 -32.03 -23.63
CA ALA A 626 14.98 -31.06 -24.33
C ALA A 626 14.39 -30.18 -25.44
N LEU A 627 14.33 -28.87 -25.12
CA LEU A 627 14.30 -27.77 -26.10
C LEU A 627 15.65 -27.63 -26.81
N GLN A 628 15.64 -27.05 -28.02
CA GLN A 628 16.57 -25.95 -28.31
C GLN A 628 15.99 -25.00 -29.37
N GLU A 629 16.38 -23.71 -29.24
CA GLU A 629 16.39 -22.64 -30.25
C GLU A 629 15.11 -22.26 -31.04
N ARG A 630 14.75 -20.97 -30.94
CA ARG A 630 14.01 -20.24 -32.00
C ARG A 630 14.58 -18.84 -32.19
N THR A 631 15.19 -18.60 -33.35
CA THR A 631 15.43 -17.26 -33.89
C THR A 631 14.21 -16.73 -34.65
N SER A 632 14.23 -15.44 -34.97
CA SER A 632 13.13 -14.69 -35.62
C SER A 632 12.78 -15.13 -37.05
N ALA A 633 11.48 -15.14 -37.40
CA ALA A 633 10.89 -14.28 -38.47
C ALA A 633 9.42 -14.66 -38.84
N ASN A 634 8.62 -13.62 -39.16
CA ASN A 634 7.48 -13.55 -40.10
C ASN A 634 6.39 -14.65 -40.18
N CYS A 635 5.15 -14.27 -39.78
CA CYS A 635 3.84 -14.41 -40.48
C CYS A 635 3.38 -15.71 -41.21
N PRO A 636 2.06 -15.89 -41.50
CA PRO A 636 0.90 -15.01 -41.26
C PRO A 636 -0.31 -15.67 -40.52
N GLN A 637 -1.44 -14.96 -40.55
CA GLN A 637 -2.78 -15.31 -40.06
C GLN A 637 -3.27 -16.73 -40.41
N TRP A 638 -4.06 -17.33 -39.50
CA TRP A 638 -5.18 -18.25 -39.84
C TRP A 638 -6.39 -18.00 -38.92
N LEU A 639 -7.57 -18.46 -39.33
CA LEU A 639 -8.89 -18.19 -38.74
C LEU A 639 -9.52 -19.42 -38.08
N TYR A 640 -10.60 -19.15 -37.34
CA TYR A 640 -11.65 -20.06 -36.84
C TYR A 640 -11.36 -20.92 -35.59
N GLY A 641 -12.42 -21.08 -34.80
CA GLY A 641 -12.51 -21.65 -33.46
C GLY A 641 -13.78 -21.13 -32.79
#